data_AF-A0A554JKK5-F1
#
_entry.id   AF-A0A554JKK5-F1
#
_cell.length_a   1.000
_cell.length_b   1.000
_cell.length_c   1.000
_cell.angle_alpha   90.00
_cell.angle_beta   90.00
_cell.angle_gamma   90.00
#
_symmetry.space_group_name_H-M   'P 1'
#
loop_
_entity.id
_entity.type
_entity.pdbx_description
1 polymer ?
#
loop_
_entity_poly.entity_id
_entity_poly.type
_entity_poly.pdbx_seq_one_letter_code
_entity_poly.pdbx_strand_id
1 'polypeptide(L)'
;SMAKEHGTSKKNDLRIPPQDIEAEISALGSLLLDHESIYRIADALVATDFYRAAHRTVYEAIRDLFDKREPIDVLSVSARLREKKQLEEIGGMSYLTSMVNSVPTATHIEHYASLVRKKRLLRDLIKASHHIAQLGYREAEDVSSLLDEAEQKIFGIAKDSLKQEFFAVKEALEEAWERIDRIHRERDALRGIPTGFDDIDALLGGLQKSDLVILAARPSLGKTALALDIARNAAFKGHPVGVFSLEMSRDQLVDRLIAAQGNVDLWRLRTGHLRAGGPDDEFSRIRDAMALLSDIPLFLDDTPSPSVIELRAKARRLQAQRKLALVVIDYLQLVKGHQNFESRVQEVSEISRSLKAMAKELNVPVLALSQLSRGVEMRPSSIPKLSDLRESGCLAGDTLITRADTGERIAIRNLRGKTNIPIFSLNKNLCLEIKTISRVFSSGIKQLFEIKTRSGRSIKASTNHPFFTIHGWTPLEKLSKGHHLAQPRALMPIKPSLTLSSDELILLAHLIGDGCVLPRQPIHYTSVDMTSLNIVAETAQRLFSITPRIVPQKNGFHVYLPSPYPLAQGRHHPIINWFVKLGIAPVRSYEKILPDSLFTAPSDQIQLFLHHLWATDGNISWKYLQGRKASAAIYYATTSERLGEQVQHLLLRLGIASTLRRVPQGMHRPNYHIAIQGKDTQLRFLMRMGSFGSRGKIIPDLCRALQQITPNPNTDSIPKEAWRIFIEPEKERLGIGWRELSSAIQTAYCGSTLFKTRLSRSRMTRVAEALQTSPLSRLAQSDIYWDEIISIVPLGDEEVFDATVPGTHNFIANDFIVHNSIEQDADVVMFIYREDKARENTDRKNIAEIRVEKHRNGPTGKVELYFHEETASFRSIAKHFEEPL
;
A
#
# COMPACT_ATOMS: atom_id res chain seq x y z
N SER A 1 28.60 71.16 32.17
CA SER A 1 29.52 70.39 33.03
C SER A 1 29.76 69.05 32.37
N MET A 2 31.01 68.80 31.97
CA MET A 2 31.47 67.64 31.19
C MET A 2 31.16 66.30 31.86
N ALA A 3 30.85 65.26 31.08
CA ALA A 3 31.52 63.94 31.17
C ALA A 3 31.08 62.93 30.09
N LYS A 4 31.98 62.74 29.12
CA LYS A 4 32.39 61.46 28.48
C LYS A 4 31.35 60.61 27.76
N GLU A 5 31.18 60.87 26.46
CA GLU A 5 30.89 59.83 25.47
C GLU A 5 32.13 58.94 25.27
N HIS A 6 32.02 57.65 25.60
CA HIS A 6 32.91 56.62 25.08
C HIS A 6 32.37 56.15 23.72
N GLY A 7 33.02 56.61 22.66
CA GLY A 7 32.80 56.09 21.31
C GLY A 7 33.33 54.66 21.21
N THR A 8 32.43 53.68 21.18
CA THR A 8 32.70 52.37 20.58
C THR A 8 32.25 52.42 19.13
N SER A 9 33.23 52.45 18.24
CA SER A 9 33.14 52.23 16.79
C SER A 9 32.18 51.07 16.47
N LYS A 10 31.00 51.38 15.94
CA LYS A 10 30.15 50.40 15.25
C LYS A 10 30.81 50.08 13.91
N LYS A 11 31.53 48.96 13.85
CA LYS A 11 31.85 48.31 12.57
C LYS A 11 30.53 48.12 11.82
N ASN A 12 30.46 48.63 10.59
CA ASN A 12 29.44 48.25 9.61
C ASN A 12 29.54 46.72 9.39
N ASP A 13 28.68 45.95 10.06
CA ASP A 13 28.53 44.52 9.83
C ASP A 13 27.89 44.30 8.45
N LEU A 14 28.73 44.13 7.43
CA LEU A 14 28.32 43.45 6.21
C LEU A 14 27.79 42.07 6.62
N ARG A 15 26.48 41.85 6.52
CA ARG A 15 25.83 40.56 6.82
C ARG A 15 26.24 39.51 5.79
N ILE A 16 27.34 38.82 6.06
CA ILE A 16 27.81 37.70 5.25
C ILE A 16 27.10 36.42 5.74
N PRO A 17 26.67 35.51 4.86
CA PRO A 17 26.12 34.23 5.28
C PRO A 17 27.08 33.46 6.20
N PRO A 18 26.60 32.77 7.25
CA PRO A 18 27.42 32.01 8.18
C PRO A 18 28.35 31.03 7.46
N GLN A 19 29.65 31.20 7.68
CA GLN A 19 30.72 30.42 7.08
C GLN A 19 31.87 30.24 8.07
N ASP A 20 32.72 29.24 7.83
CA ASP A 20 33.97 29.02 8.54
C ASP A 20 34.98 28.45 7.54
N ILE A 21 35.70 29.35 6.87
CA ILE A 21 36.59 28.96 5.77
C ILE A 21 37.79 28.18 6.29
N GLU A 22 38.26 28.48 7.50
CA GLU A 22 39.37 27.78 8.14
C GLU A 22 38.97 26.34 8.48
N ALA A 23 37.77 26.12 9.01
CA ALA A 23 37.26 24.77 9.24
C ALA A 23 37.04 23.99 7.93
N GLU A 24 36.56 24.65 6.87
CA GLU A 24 36.42 24.01 5.55
C GLU A 24 37.77 23.56 4.98
N ILE A 25 38.79 24.44 5.03
CA ILE A 25 40.14 24.13 4.58
C ILE A 25 40.75 23.01 5.44
N SER A 26 40.56 23.08 6.76
CA SER A 26 41.08 22.07 7.69
C SER A 26 40.43 20.70 7.48
N ALA A 27 39.12 20.65 7.21
CA ALA A 27 38.41 19.40 6.91
C ALA A 27 38.90 18.78 5.58
N LEU A 28 38.98 19.58 4.50
CA LEU A 28 39.44 19.09 3.20
C LEU A 28 40.92 18.71 3.22
N GLY A 29 41.77 19.52 3.86
CA GLY A 29 43.17 19.20 4.03
C GLY A 29 43.39 17.93 4.85
N SER A 30 42.57 17.70 5.90
CA SER A 30 42.65 16.46 6.69
C SER A 30 42.35 15.23 5.86
N LEU A 31 41.37 15.31 4.94
CA LEU A 31 41.04 14.22 4.01
C LEU A 31 42.14 13.95 2.98
N LEU A 32 42.86 14.99 2.57
CA LEU A 32 43.98 14.88 1.63
C LEU A 32 45.27 14.37 2.31
N LEU A 33 45.38 14.52 3.63
CA LEU A 33 46.53 14.09 4.43
C LEU A 33 46.34 12.67 4.98
N ASP A 34 45.13 12.33 5.41
CA ASP A 34 44.75 11.01 5.91
C ASP A 34 43.49 10.50 5.19
N HIS A 35 43.69 9.60 4.23
CA HIS A 35 42.61 9.00 3.44
C HIS A 35 41.62 8.17 4.28
N GLU A 36 41.99 7.65 5.46
CA GLU A 36 41.06 6.89 6.32
C GLU A 36 40.04 7.80 7.03
N SER A 37 40.37 9.08 7.17
CA SER A 37 39.51 10.05 7.83
C SER A 37 38.17 10.27 7.11
N ILE A 38 38.08 9.93 5.81
CA ILE A 38 36.82 9.98 5.06
C ILE A 38 35.76 9.04 5.64
N TYR A 39 36.15 7.85 6.15
CA TYR A 39 35.21 6.88 6.70
C TYR A 39 34.48 7.40 7.95
N ARG A 40 35.12 8.32 8.68
CA ARG A 40 34.55 8.93 9.90
C ARG A 40 33.52 10.02 9.59
N ILE A 41 33.63 10.68 8.43
CA ILE A 41 32.81 11.86 8.10
C ILE A 41 31.96 11.74 6.83
N ALA A 42 32.09 10.64 6.07
CA ALA A 42 31.37 10.43 4.80
C ALA A 42 29.84 10.47 4.94
N ASP A 43 29.30 10.07 6.09
CA ASP A 43 27.87 10.09 6.39
C ASP A 43 27.40 11.39 7.07
N ALA A 44 28.35 12.18 7.56
CA ALA A 44 28.13 13.40 8.33
C ALA A 44 28.19 14.68 7.48
N LEU A 45 28.95 14.67 6.38
CA LEU A 45 29.11 15.80 5.46
C LEU A 45 28.68 15.47 4.04
N VAL A 46 28.11 16.46 3.36
CA VAL A 46 27.85 16.46 1.92
C VAL A 46 28.47 17.69 1.27
N ALA A 47 28.70 17.64 -0.05
CA ALA A 47 29.34 18.73 -0.78
C ALA A 47 28.64 20.09 -0.58
N THR A 48 27.31 20.10 -0.43
CA THR A 48 26.54 21.32 -0.21
C THR A 48 26.77 21.98 1.15
N ASP A 49 27.44 21.31 2.08
CA ASP A 49 27.76 21.82 3.42
C ASP A 49 28.87 22.87 3.39
N PHE A 50 29.74 22.81 2.38
CA PHE A 50 30.79 23.81 2.18
C PHE A 50 30.20 25.10 1.61
N TYR A 51 30.64 26.25 2.12
CA TYR A 51 30.20 27.56 1.65
C TYR A 51 30.84 27.89 0.31
N ARG A 52 32.17 27.73 0.18
CA ARG A 52 32.89 28.06 -1.05
C ARG A 52 32.65 27.03 -2.13
N ALA A 53 32.35 27.49 -3.34
CA ALA A 53 32.15 26.62 -4.50
C ALA A 53 33.35 25.70 -4.74
N ALA A 54 34.57 26.26 -4.70
CA ALA A 54 35.80 25.47 -4.87
C ALA A 54 35.91 24.32 -3.85
N HIS A 55 35.50 24.54 -2.60
CA HIS A 55 35.54 23.50 -1.56
C HIS A 55 34.49 22.41 -1.80
N ARG A 56 33.31 22.76 -2.34
CA ARG A 56 32.31 21.78 -2.78
C ARG A 56 32.89 20.87 -3.85
N THR A 57 33.50 21.47 -4.86
CA THR A 57 34.09 20.76 -6.01
C THR A 57 35.23 19.83 -5.57
N VAL A 58 36.07 20.26 -4.62
CA VAL A 58 37.11 19.41 -4.03
C VAL A 58 36.48 18.23 -3.26
N TYR A 59 35.47 18.48 -2.42
CA TYR A 59 34.80 17.41 -1.68
C TYR A 59 34.07 16.42 -2.59
N GLU A 60 33.44 16.88 -3.69
CA GLU A 60 32.83 16.04 -4.71
C GLU A 60 33.87 15.14 -5.39
N ALA A 61 35.05 15.67 -5.71
CA ALA A 61 36.14 14.86 -6.26
C ALA A 61 36.64 13.81 -5.25
N ILE A 62 36.74 14.16 -3.96
CA ILE A 62 37.09 13.22 -2.89
C ILE A 62 36.03 12.11 -2.76
N ARG A 63 34.73 12.46 -2.79
CA ARG A 63 33.62 11.50 -2.73
C ARG A 63 33.60 10.56 -3.94
N ASP A 64 33.83 11.09 -5.13
CA ASP A 64 33.94 10.29 -6.35
C ASP A 64 35.04 9.22 -6.26
N LEU A 65 36.21 9.59 -5.71
CA LEU A 65 37.33 8.66 -5.51
C LEU A 65 36.98 7.64 -4.42
N PHE A 66 36.36 8.08 -3.33
CA PHE A 66 35.89 7.21 -2.25
C PHE A 66 34.90 6.15 -2.75
N ASP A 67 33.90 6.53 -3.54
CA ASP A 67 32.88 5.63 -4.09
C ASP A 67 33.49 4.59 -5.03
N LYS A 68 34.57 4.95 -5.74
CA LYS A 68 35.35 4.05 -6.59
C LYS A 68 36.41 3.23 -5.83
N ARG A 69 36.55 3.46 -4.51
CA ARG A 69 37.57 2.85 -3.65
C ARG A 69 39.01 3.15 -4.13
N GLU A 70 39.20 4.33 -4.69
CA GLU A 70 40.51 4.85 -5.08
C GLU A 70 41.15 5.64 -3.92
N PRO A 71 42.49 5.69 -3.81
CA PRO A 71 43.17 6.41 -2.74
C PRO A 71 42.89 7.92 -2.83
N ILE A 72 42.70 8.56 -1.68
CA ILE A 72 42.40 9.99 -1.57
C ILE A 72 43.68 10.70 -1.12
N ASP A 73 44.33 11.40 -2.03
CA ASP A 73 45.50 12.23 -1.77
C ASP A 73 45.53 13.41 -2.75
N VAL A 74 46.49 14.32 -2.59
CA VAL A 74 46.60 15.52 -3.45
C VAL A 74 46.76 15.16 -4.93
N LEU A 75 47.49 14.08 -5.27
CA LEU A 75 47.71 13.67 -6.65
C LEU A 75 46.44 13.09 -7.26
N SER A 76 45.77 12.16 -6.58
CA SER A 76 44.55 11.51 -7.06
C SER A 76 43.39 12.50 -7.20
N VAL A 77 43.21 13.39 -6.22
CA VAL A 77 42.19 14.45 -6.28
C VAL A 77 42.50 15.44 -7.41
N SER A 78 43.77 15.83 -7.60
CA SER A 78 44.15 16.72 -8.71
C SER A 78 43.93 16.07 -10.08
N ALA A 79 44.20 14.78 -10.22
CA ALA A 79 43.97 14.03 -11.45
C ALA A 79 42.47 13.95 -11.77
N ARG A 80 41.64 13.65 -10.76
CA ARG A 80 40.18 13.60 -10.91
C ARG A 80 39.59 14.95 -11.29
N LEU A 81 40.06 16.03 -10.67
CA LEU A 81 39.64 17.39 -10.99
C LEU A 81 40.09 17.81 -12.40
N ARG A 82 41.27 17.37 -12.85
CA ARG A 82 41.77 17.62 -14.22
C ARG A 82 40.94 16.90 -15.27
N GLU A 83 40.58 15.64 -15.01
CA GLU A 83 39.68 14.85 -15.88
C GLU A 83 38.32 15.54 -16.07
N LYS A 84 37.79 16.12 -14.97
CA LYS A 84 36.54 16.91 -14.99
C LYS A 84 36.69 18.34 -15.51
N LYS A 85 37.91 18.79 -15.86
CA LYS A 85 38.24 20.17 -16.27
C LYS A 85 37.96 21.25 -15.22
N GLN A 86 38.00 20.90 -13.94
CA GLN A 86 37.68 21.78 -12.80
C GLN A 86 38.92 22.18 -11.96
N LEU A 87 40.11 21.66 -12.29
CA LEU A 87 41.33 21.91 -11.51
C LEU A 87 41.74 23.40 -11.49
N GLU A 88 41.66 24.08 -12.63
CA GLU A 88 42.00 25.51 -12.70
C GLU A 88 40.96 26.38 -11.97
N GLU A 89 39.68 25.97 -11.96
CA GLU A 89 38.58 26.70 -11.31
C GLU A 89 38.73 26.76 -9.78
N ILE A 90 39.39 25.77 -9.19
CA ILE A 90 39.66 25.73 -7.75
C ILE A 90 40.97 26.42 -7.37
N GLY A 91 41.75 26.96 -8.32
CA GLY A 91 43.05 27.58 -8.06
C GLY A 91 44.26 26.65 -8.26
N GLY A 92 44.07 25.53 -8.96
CA GLY A 92 45.14 24.63 -9.35
C GLY A 92 45.64 23.72 -8.23
N MET A 93 46.69 22.95 -8.52
CA MET A 93 47.29 22.01 -7.56
C MET A 93 47.91 22.73 -6.36
N SER A 94 48.42 23.95 -6.54
CA SER A 94 48.96 24.78 -5.47
C SER A 94 47.94 25.06 -4.37
N TYR A 95 46.66 25.23 -4.72
CA TYR A 95 45.60 25.45 -3.74
C TYR A 95 45.35 24.19 -2.89
N LEU A 96 45.31 22.99 -3.48
CA LEU A 96 45.18 21.74 -2.74
C LEU A 96 46.34 21.52 -1.77
N THR A 97 47.58 21.78 -2.21
CA THR A 97 48.76 21.70 -1.34
C THR A 97 48.69 22.71 -0.20
N SER A 98 48.18 23.92 -0.45
CA SER A 98 47.99 24.92 0.61
C SER A 98 46.96 24.50 1.65
N MET A 99 45.92 23.73 1.26
CA MET A 99 44.94 23.22 2.22
C MET A 99 45.58 22.24 3.18
N VAL A 100 46.38 21.30 2.66
CA VAL A 100 47.11 20.31 3.46
C VAL A 100 48.04 20.98 4.48
N ASN A 101 48.79 21.99 4.04
CA ASN A 101 49.71 22.73 4.91
C ASN A 101 49.02 23.59 5.97
N SER A 102 47.71 23.83 5.82
CA SER A 102 46.91 24.64 6.75
C SER A 102 46.23 23.80 7.85
N VAL A 103 46.33 22.46 7.79
CA VAL A 103 45.73 21.55 8.76
C VAL A 103 46.59 21.48 10.02
N PRO A 104 46.06 21.86 11.20
CA PRO A 104 46.79 21.71 12.45
C PRO A 104 47.01 20.25 12.84
N THR A 105 45.97 19.41 12.74
CA THR A 105 46.06 17.95 12.95
C THR A 105 44.88 17.24 12.27
N ALA A 106 45.14 16.20 11.49
CA ALA A 106 44.10 15.45 10.78
C ALA A 106 43.17 14.64 11.71
N THR A 107 43.61 14.32 12.94
CA THR A 107 42.81 13.58 13.92
C THR A 107 41.56 14.33 14.38
N HIS A 108 41.52 15.66 14.21
CA HIS A 108 40.38 16.51 14.64
C HIS A 108 39.34 16.71 13.52
N ILE A 109 39.36 15.87 12.47
CA ILE A 109 38.46 16.02 11.32
C ILE A 109 36.98 16.05 11.68
N GLU A 110 36.54 15.25 12.65
CA GLU A 110 35.14 15.23 13.11
C GLU A 110 34.73 16.58 13.70
N HIS A 111 35.64 17.24 14.42
CA HIS A 111 35.42 18.57 14.95
C HIS A 111 35.29 19.60 13.83
N TYR A 112 36.22 19.63 12.86
CA TYR A 112 36.14 20.54 11.72
C TYR A 112 34.88 20.30 10.88
N ALA A 113 34.52 19.04 10.66
CA ALA A 113 33.29 18.66 9.98
C ALA A 113 32.03 19.14 10.72
N SER A 114 32.01 19.02 12.04
CA SER A 114 30.91 19.54 12.87
C SER A 114 30.74 21.05 12.75
N LEU A 115 31.85 21.80 12.65
CA LEU A 115 31.84 23.26 12.46
C LEU A 115 31.27 23.63 11.08
N VAL A 116 31.71 22.96 10.02
CA VAL A 116 31.19 23.17 8.65
C VAL A 116 29.69 22.89 8.60
N ARG A 117 29.24 21.76 9.16
CA ARG A 117 27.82 21.40 9.26
C ARG A 117 27.02 22.40 10.08
N LYS A 118 27.56 22.87 11.21
CA LYS A 118 26.92 23.91 12.03
C LYS A 118 26.71 25.20 11.23
N LYS A 119 27.69 25.64 10.45
CA LYS A 119 27.53 26.82 9.58
C LYS A 119 26.52 26.56 8.47
N ARG A 120 26.46 25.37 7.88
CA ARG A 120 25.43 24.99 6.91
C ARG A 120 24.02 25.10 7.49
N LEU A 121 23.79 24.55 8.69
CA LEU A 121 22.50 24.63 9.39
C LEU A 121 22.07 26.09 9.60
N LEU A 122 22.98 26.97 10.00
CA LEU A 122 22.70 28.40 10.14
C LEU A 122 22.33 29.05 8.79
N ARG A 123 22.96 28.65 7.68
CA ARG A 123 22.60 29.14 6.34
C ARG A 123 21.23 28.63 5.89
N ASP A 124 20.90 27.39 6.18
CA ASP A 124 19.58 26.83 5.84
C ASP A 124 18.47 27.46 6.68
N LEU A 125 18.74 27.80 7.94
CA LEU A 125 17.84 28.58 8.78
C LEU A 125 17.59 29.98 8.22
N ILE A 126 18.64 30.67 7.75
CA ILE A 126 18.50 31.99 7.10
C ILE A 126 17.67 31.88 5.81
N LYS A 127 17.91 30.85 4.99
CA LYS A 127 17.13 30.61 3.77
C LYS A 127 15.66 30.34 4.09
N ALA A 128 15.38 29.49 5.09
CA ALA A 128 14.01 29.24 5.53
C ALA A 128 13.35 30.50 6.08
N SER A 129 14.07 31.32 6.85
CA SER A 129 13.55 32.60 7.34
C SER A 129 13.20 33.55 6.20
N HIS A 130 14.05 33.65 5.16
CA HIS A 130 13.75 34.48 4.00
C HIS A 130 12.53 33.97 3.22
N HIS A 131 12.41 32.65 3.05
CA HIS A 131 11.25 32.02 2.44
C HIS A 131 9.97 32.29 3.23
N ILE A 132 10.00 32.14 4.55
CA ILE A 132 8.86 32.41 5.44
C ILE A 132 8.48 33.89 5.39
N ALA A 133 9.46 34.79 5.36
CA ALA A 133 9.21 36.22 5.17
C ALA A 133 8.51 36.50 3.82
N GLN A 134 8.90 35.81 2.75
CA GLN A 134 8.23 35.90 1.44
C GLN A 134 6.79 35.35 1.47
N LEU A 135 6.52 34.29 2.23
CA LEU A 135 5.16 33.76 2.42
C LEU A 135 4.24 34.81 3.05
N GLY A 136 4.74 35.63 3.97
CA GLY A 136 3.98 36.70 4.62
C GLY A 136 3.49 37.81 3.67
N TYR A 137 4.03 37.92 2.45
CA TYR A 137 3.57 38.87 1.43
C TYR A 137 2.53 38.27 0.47
N ARG A 138 2.17 37.00 0.61
CA ARG A 138 1.22 36.30 -0.28
C ARG A 138 -0.21 36.37 0.25
N GLU A 139 -0.78 37.57 0.23
CA GLU A 139 -2.11 37.86 0.80
C GLU A 139 -3.28 37.10 0.11
N ALA A 140 -3.06 36.56 -1.09
CA ALA A 140 -4.08 35.84 -1.86
C ALA A 140 -4.19 34.33 -1.52
N GLU A 141 -3.27 33.80 -0.71
CA GLU A 141 -3.25 32.39 -0.30
C GLU A 141 -3.91 32.20 1.07
N ASP A 142 -4.42 31.00 1.34
CA ASP A 142 -5.00 30.67 2.64
C ASP A 142 -3.93 30.67 3.75
N VAL A 143 -4.21 31.37 4.85
CA VAL A 143 -3.26 31.55 5.97
C VAL A 143 -2.84 30.21 6.58
N SER A 144 -3.74 29.21 6.65
CA SER A 144 -3.39 27.90 7.21
C SER A 144 -2.40 27.15 6.31
N SER A 145 -2.55 27.25 4.99
CA SER A 145 -1.58 26.70 4.03
C SER A 145 -0.21 27.38 4.13
N LEU A 146 -0.17 28.71 4.33
CA LEU A 146 1.08 29.46 4.50
C LEU A 146 1.80 29.07 5.80
N LEU A 147 1.05 28.86 6.89
CA LEU A 147 1.57 28.39 8.17
C LEU A 147 2.11 26.96 8.07
N ASP A 148 1.39 26.07 7.39
CA ASP A 148 1.84 24.68 7.16
C ASP A 148 3.14 24.63 6.34
N GLU A 149 3.26 25.45 5.28
CA GLU A 149 4.49 25.53 4.49
C GLU A 149 5.67 26.07 5.31
N ALA A 150 5.42 27.09 6.14
CA ALA A 150 6.42 27.63 7.07
C ALA A 150 6.88 26.57 8.09
N GLU A 151 5.94 25.82 8.67
CA GLU A 151 6.24 24.75 9.62
C GLU A 151 7.04 23.62 8.98
N GLN A 152 6.65 23.17 7.77
CA GLN A 152 7.39 22.14 7.02
C GLN A 152 8.83 22.57 6.73
N LYS A 153 9.07 23.84 6.37
CA LYS A 153 10.41 24.37 6.10
C LYS A 153 11.29 24.38 7.35
N ILE A 154 10.76 24.80 8.49
CA ILE A 154 11.49 24.77 9.77
C ILE A 154 11.76 23.31 10.18
N PHE A 155 10.76 22.43 10.04
CA PHE A 155 10.87 21.04 10.46
C PHE A 155 11.86 20.24 9.61
N GLY A 156 11.97 20.52 8.31
CA GLY A 156 12.96 19.91 7.42
C GLY A 156 14.39 20.10 7.93
N ILE A 157 14.71 21.28 8.47
CA ILE A 157 16.03 21.59 9.04
C ILE A 157 16.30 20.77 10.31
N ALA A 158 15.28 20.53 11.14
CA ALA A 158 15.41 19.75 12.37
C ALA A 158 15.63 18.24 12.10
N LYS A 159 15.00 17.71 11.06
CA LYS A 159 15.04 16.28 10.70
C LYS A 159 16.43 15.83 10.21
N ASP A 160 17.15 16.70 9.49
CA ASP A 160 18.52 16.42 9.03
C ASP A 160 19.55 16.36 10.18
N SER A 161 19.17 16.74 11.40
CA SER A 161 20.04 16.64 12.59
C SER A 161 19.95 15.29 13.33
N LEU A 162 18.92 14.48 13.08
CA LEU A 162 18.63 13.23 13.79
C LEU A 162 18.71 12.02 12.83
N LYS A 163 19.90 11.57 12.47
CA LYS A 163 20.10 10.20 11.93
C LYS A 163 20.22 9.25 13.12
N GLN A 164 19.40 8.20 13.18
CA GLN A 164 19.57 7.10 14.14
C GLN A 164 20.72 6.21 13.69
N GLU A 165 21.67 5.96 14.60
CA GLU A 165 22.79 5.02 14.40
C GLU A 165 22.42 3.60 14.86
N PHE A 166 23.16 2.59 14.42
CA PHE A 166 23.03 1.23 14.93
C PHE A 166 23.68 1.14 16.32
N PHE A 167 22.96 0.60 17.31
CA PHE A 167 23.48 0.41 18.67
C PHE A 167 23.94 -1.05 18.87
N ALA A 168 25.03 -1.26 19.62
CA ALA A 168 25.48 -2.61 19.96
C ALA A 168 24.54 -3.25 20.99
N VAL A 169 24.19 -4.53 20.80
CA VAL A 169 23.29 -5.26 21.74
C VAL A 169 23.82 -5.25 23.17
N LYS A 170 25.15 -5.27 23.34
CA LYS A 170 25.81 -5.23 24.65
C LYS A 170 25.37 -4.04 25.50
N GLU A 171 25.25 -2.86 24.90
CA GLU A 171 24.84 -1.63 25.60
C GLU A 171 23.38 -1.70 26.04
N ALA A 172 22.50 -2.31 25.23
CA ALA A 172 21.08 -2.50 25.58
C ALA A 172 20.83 -3.59 26.64
N LEU A 173 21.77 -4.52 26.82
CA LEU A 173 21.63 -5.62 27.80
C LEU A 173 21.81 -5.14 29.24
N GLU A 174 22.67 -4.14 29.48
CA GLU A 174 22.85 -3.56 30.82
C GLU A 174 21.56 -2.86 31.28
N GLU A 175 20.95 -2.03 30.42
CA GLU A 175 19.63 -1.43 30.69
C GLU A 175 18.51 -2.48 30.80
N ALA A 176 18.60 -3.60 30.08
CA ALA A 176 17.64 -4.70 30.22
C ALA A 176 17.76 -5.38 31.58
N TRP A 177 18.97 -5.60 32.07
CA TRP A 177 19.22 -6.23 33.36
C TRP A 177 18.70 -5.37 34.52
N GLU A 178 19.03 -4.08 34.54
CA GLU A 178 18.51 -3.17 35.58
C GLU A 178 16.98 -3.14 35.62
N ARG A 179 16.33 -3.18 34.46
CA ARG A 179 14.86 -3.23 34.38
C ARG A 179 14.29 -4.53 34.94
N ILE A 180 14.92 -5.67 34.66
CA ILE A 180 14.48 -6.98 35.16
C ILE A 180 14.67 -7.06 36.68
N ASP A 181 15.83 -6.62 37.19
CA ASP A 181 16.14 -6.61 38.61
C ASP A 181 15.15 -5.76 39.42
N ARG A 182 14.76 -4.59 38.89
CA ARG A 182 13.72 -3.74 39.53
C ARG A 182 12.39 -4.46 39.67
N ILE A 183 11.91 -5.11 38.60
CA ILE A 183 10.63 -5.84 38.62
C ILE A 183 10.71 -7.06 39.57
N HIS A 184 11.88 -7.68 39.71
CA HIS A 184 12.05 -8.80 40.61
C HIS A 184 12.03 -8.40 42.10
N ARG A 185 12.62 -7.23 42.43
CA ARG A 185 12.69 -6.72 43.81
C ARG A 185 11.35 -6.22 44.33
N GLU A 186 10.54 -5.63 43.47
CA GLU A 186 9.22 -5.09 43.81
C GLU A 186 8.13 -6.05 43.29
N ARG A 187 7.65 -6.97 44.14
CA ARG A 187 6.70 -8.04 43.74
C ARG A 187 5.42 -7.57 43.03
N ASP A 188 5.01 -6.31 43.23
CA ASP A 188 3.83 -5.69 42.60
C ASP A 188 4.18 -4.63 41.53
N ALA A 189 5.46 -4.48 41.16
CA ALA A 189 5.87 -3.49 40.17
C ALA A 189 5.57 -3.95 38.74
N LEU A 190 4.64 -3.25 38.09
CA LEU A 190 4.39 -3.43 36.66
C LEU A 190 5.50 -2.80 35.82
N ARG A 191 5.81 -3.45 34.70
CA ARG A 191 6.77 -2.94 33.71
C ARG A 191 6.22 -1.70 32.99
N GLY A 192 4.93 -1.75 32.63
CA GLY A 192 4.23 -0.68 31.94
C GLY A 192 3.47 0.26 32.88
N ILE A 193 2.77 1.24 32.31
CA ILE A 193 1.90 2.13 33.08
C ILE A 193 0.66 1.36 33.54
N PRO A 194 0.35 1.33 34.85
CA PRO A 194 -0.81 0.62 35.39
C PRO A 194 -2.12 1.18 34.84
N THR A 195 -3.06 0.31 34.48
CA THR A 195 -4.43 0.68 34.10
C THR A 195 -5.33 0.91 35.32
N GLY A 196 -4.95 0.36 36.48
CA GLY A 196 -5.75 0.36 37.70
C GLY A 196 -6.82 -0.73 37.75
N PHE A 197 -6.79 -1.66 36.79
CA PHE A 197 -7.58 -2.89 36.79
C PHE A 197 -6.62 -4.08 36.77
N ASP A 198 -6.46 -4.75 37.91
CA ASP A 198 -5.43 -5.79 38.10
C ASP A 198 -5.53 -6.91 37.06
N ASP A 199 -6.74 -7.29 36.67
CA ASP A 199 -6.96 -8.32 35.64
C ASP A 199 -6.54 -7.87 34.23
N ILE A 200 -6.67 -6.58 33.90
CA ILE A 200 -6.16 -6.02 32.64
C ILE A 200 -4.63 -5.93 32.72
N ASP A 201 -4.11 -5.44 33.85
CA ASP A 201 -2.67 -5.30 34.06
C ASP A 201 -1.95 -6.66 34.07
N ALA A 202 -2.60 -7.73 34.53
CA ALA A 202 -2.09 -9.11 34.46
C ALA A 202 -1.97 -9.62 33.01
N LEU A 203 -2.89 -9.22 32.11
CA LEU A 203 -2.80 -9.58 30.69
C LEU A 203 -1.78 -8.74 29.93
N LEU A 204 -1.69 -7.45 30.23
CA LEU A 204 -0.87 -6.49 29.47
C LEU A 204 0.54 -6.27 30.04
N GLY A 205 0.75 -6.59 31.32
CA GLY A 205 1.94 -6.15 32.08
C GLY A 205 1.97 -4.64 32.31
N GLY A 206 0.80 -3.99 32.32
CA GLY A 206 0.63 -2.54 32.18
C GLY A 206 0.81 -2.04 30.74
N LEU A 207 0.44 -0.78 30.47
CA LEU A 207 0.58 -0.16 29.15
C LEU A 207 2.05 0.13 28.85
N GLN A 208 2.61 -0.57 27.86
CA GLN A 208 4.03 -0.50 27.55
C GLN A 208 4.40 0.78 26.80
N LYS A 209 5.59 1.31 27.08
CA LYS A 209 6.14 2.45 26.34
C LYS A 209 6.28 2.12 24.86
N SER A 210 6.08 3.13 24.02
CA SER A 210 6.13 3.03 22.56
C SER A 210 5.02 2.21 21.90
N ASP A 211 4.07 1.64 22.66
CA ASP A 211 2.97 0.87 22.11
C ASP A 211 1.77 1.73 21.71
N LEU A 212 1.13 1.34 20.61
CA LEU A 212 -0.18 1.83 20.20
C LEU A 212 -1.24 0.80 20.63
N VAL A 213 -2.07 1.20 21.58
CA VAL A 213 -3.16 0.40 22.13
C VAL A 213 -4.47 0.93 21.58
N ILE A 214 -5.22 0.10 20.86
CA ILE A 214 -6.54 0.46 20.35
C ILE A 214 -7.61 -0.12 21.26
N LEU A 215 -8.50 0.73 21.78
CA LEU A 215 -9.70 0.31 22.52
C LEU A 215 -10.94 0.62 21.68
N ALA A 216 -11.67 -0.41 21.27
CA ALA A 216 -12.79 -0.29 20.36
C ALA A 216 -14.11 -0.81 20.93
N ALA A 217 -15.19 -0.07 20.67
CA ALA A 217 -16.53 -0.47 21.08
C ALA A 217 -17.60 0.14 20.17
N ARG A 218 -18.82 -0.38 20.25
CA ARG A 218 -20.01 0.30 19.72
C ARG A 218 -20.34 1.54 20.59
N PRO A 219 -21.10 2.51 20.05
CA PRO A 219 -21.61 3.63 20.85
C PRO A 219 -22.32 3.14 22.11
N SER A 220 -22.23 3.94 23.18
CA SER A 220 -22.90 3.70 24.46
C SER A 220 -22.45 2.46 25.26
N LEU A 221 -21.40 1.74 24.84
CA LEU A 221 -20.86 0.60 25.60
C LEU A 221 -19.83 0.99 26.68
N GLY A 222 -19.48 2.28 26.82
CA GLY A 222 -18.54 2.76 27.84
C GLY A 222 -17.09 2.96 27.39
N LYS A 223 -16.82 3.09 26.08
CA LYS A 223 -15.46 3.32 25.53
C LYS A 223 -14.72 4.47 26.20
N THR A 224 -15.33 5.66 26.24
CA THR A 224 -14.77 6.86 26.88
C THR A 224 -14.65 6.69 28.39
N ALA A 225 -15.64 6.05 29.03
CA ALA A 225 -15.62 5.81 30.47
C ALA A 225 -14.40 4.97 30.89
N LEU A 226 -14.16 3.85 30.21
CA LEU A 226 -13.00 3.00 30.51
C LEU A 226 -11.68 3.74 30.27
N ALA A 227 -11.57 4.51 29.20
CA ALA A 227 -10.34 5.28 28.92
C ALA A 227 -10.09 6.37 29.96
N LEU A 228 -11.13 7.06 30.45
CA LEU A 228 -11.01 8.05 31.52
C LEU A 228 -10.67 7.41 32.85
N ASP A 229 -11.24 6.25 33.19
CA ASP A 229 -10.88 5.52 34.40
C ASP A 229 -9.41 5.10 34.37
N ILE A 230 -8.91 4.57 33.24
CA ILE A 230 -7.49 4.25 33.03
C ILE A 230 -6.62 5.50 33.20
N ALA A 231 -6.98 6.60 32.54
CA ALA A 231 -6.25 7.87 32.61
C ALA A 231 -6.18 8.40 34.05
N ARG A 232 -7.31 8.41 34.76
CA ARG A 232 -7.43 8.86 36.15
C ARG A 232 -6.61 7.98 37.09
N ASN A 233 -6.71 6.66 36.96
CA ASN A 233 -5.95 5.72 37.80
C ASN A 233 -4.44 5.85 37.60
N ALA A 234 -3.98 6.00 36.35
CA ALA A 234 -2.58 6.25 36.05
C ALA A 234 -2.11 7.59 36.65
N ALA A 235 -2.92 8.64 36.55
CA ALA A 235 -2.62 9.95 37.12
C ALA A 235 -2.54 9.93 38.66
N PHE A 236 -3.44 9.22 39.35
CA PHE A 236 -3.37 9.02 40.81
C PHE A 236 -2.10 8.28 41.26
N LYS A 237 -1.56 7.39 40.41
CA LYS A 237 -0.27 6.74 40.64
C LYS A 237 0.94 7.65 40.28
N GLY A 238 0.70 8.93 40.01
CA GLY A 238 1.72 9.94 39.75
C GLY A 238 2.23 9.98 38.30
N HIS A 239 1.60 9.25 37.37
CA HIS A 239 1.99 9.28 35.96
C HIS A 239 1.31 10.43 35.21
N PRO A 240 2.06 11.36 34.59
CA PRO A 240 1.45 12.45 33.83
C PRO A 240 0.71 11.95 32.58
N VAL A 241 -0.59 12.26 32.47
CA VAL A 241 -1.46 11.79 31.39
C VAL A 241 -2.01 12.95 30.58
N GLY A 242 -1.88 12.88 29.25
CA GLY A 242 -2.54 13.80 28.32
C GLY A 242 -3.75 13.14 27.65
N VAL A 243 -4.92 13.77 27.73
CA VAL A 243 -6.17 13.30 27.11
C VAL A 243 -6.61 14.29 26.04
N PHE A 244 -6.69 13.81 24.81
CA PHE A 244 -7.27 14.53 23.68
C PHE A 244 -8.70 14.03 23.45
N SER A 245 -9.68 14.88 23.71
CA SER A 245 -11.09 14.58 23.50
C SER A 245 -11.62 15.36 22.31
N LEU A 246 -11.96 14.64 21.25
CA LEU A 246 -12.34 15.20 19.96
C LEU A 246 -13.87 15.28 19.80
N GLU A 247 -14.61 14.52 20.62
CA GLU A 247 -16.07 14.46 20.60
C GLU A 247 -16.70 15.23 21.78
N MET A 248 -16.13 15.10 22.98
CA MET A 248 -16.66 15.68 24.21
C MET A 248 -15.91 16.93 24.64
N SER A 249 -16.62 17.91 25.22
CA SER A 249 -16.00 19.11 25.78
C SER A 249 -15.26 18.82 27.09
N ARG A 250 -14.32 19.69 27.46
CA ARG A 250 -13.62 19.62 28.75
C ARG A 250 -14.58 19.49 29.94
N ASP A 251 -15.64 20.30 29.98
CA ASP A 251 -16.62 20.27 31.07
C ASP A 251 -17.29 18.90 31.22
N GLN A 252 -17.68 18.27 30.10
CA GLN A 252 -18.31 16.95 30.14
C GLN A 252 -17.36 15.84 30.61
N LEU A 253 -16.06 15.96 30.33
CA LEU A 253 -15.05 15.03 30.84
C LEU A 253 -14.82 15.24 32.34
N VAL A 254 -14.77 16.50 32.79
CA VAL A 254 -14.61 16.87 34.20
C VAL A 254 -15.80 16.37 35.03
N ASP A 255 -17.04 16.56 34.55
CA ASP A 255 -18.24 16.03 35.19
C ASP A 255 -18.16 14.52 35.39
N ARG A 256 -17.68 13.79 34.37
CA ARG A 256 -17.47 12.33 34.48
C ARG A 256 -16.39 11.96 35.48
N LEU A 257 -15.28 12.69 35.51
CA LEU A 257 -14.20 12.45 36.48
C LEU A 257 -14.70 12.68 37.92
N ILE A 258 -15.47 13.74 38.15
CA ILE A 258 -16.07 14.06 39.45
C ILE A 258 -17.09 12.99 39.84
N ALA A 259 -18.03 12.65 38.95
CA ALA A 259 -19.04 11.62 39.19
C ALA A 259 -18.40 10.27 39.53
N ALA A 260 -17.38 9.87 38.77
CA ALA A 260 -16.66 8.62 38.98
C ALA A 260 -15.81 8.62 40.25
N GLN A 261 -15.23 9.76 40.65
CA GLN A 261 -14.37 9.86 41.85
C GLN A 261 -15.18 10.03 43.15
N GLY A 262 -16.22 10.87 43.12
CA GLY A 262 -17.11 11.12 44.26
C GLY A 262 -18.20 10.07 44.43
N ASN A 263 -18.29 9.11 43.49
CA ASN A 263 -19.36 8.12 43.43
C ASN A 263 -20.76 8.78 43.43
N VAL A 264 -20.92 9.83 42.62
CA VAL A 264 -22.15 10.62 42.52
C VAL A 264 -22.79 10.39 41.15
N ASP A 265 -24.13 10.35 41.11
CA ASP A 265 -24.88 10.22 39.88
C ASP A 265 -24.58 11.39 38.92
N LEU A 266 -24.16 11.04 37.70
CA LEU A 266 -23.74 11.99 36.67
C LEU A 266 -24.90 12.87 36.18
N TRP A 267 -26.13 12.34 36.15
CA TRP A 267 -27.30 13.11 35.74
C TRP A 267 -27.69 14.13 36.81
N ARG A 268 -27.59 13.78 38.09
CA ARG A 268 -27.79 14.73 39.19
C ARG A 268 -26.73 15.81 39.20
N LEU A 269 -25.47 15.46 38.98
CA LEU A 269 -24.38 16.42 38.83
C LEU A 269 -24.69 17.42 37.71
N ARG A 270 -25.13 16.93 36.55
CA ARG A 270 -25.49 17.78 35.40
C ARG A 270 -26.74 18.63 35.59
N THR A 271 -27.72 18.15 36.36
CA THR A 271 -29.00 18.86 36.58
C THR A 271 -29.01 19.72 37.83
N GLY A 272 -28.00 19.60 38.70
CA GLY A 272 -27.91 20.33 39.96
C GLY A 272 -28.81 19.81 41.08
N HIS A 273 -29.54 18.71 40.87
CA HIS A 273 -30.44 18.10 41.87
C HIS A 273 -29.67 17.18 42.84
N LEU A 274 -28.66 17.73 43.50
CA LEU A 274 -27.79 17.02 44.43
C LEU A 274 -28.44 16.84 45.80
N ARG A 275 -28.19 15.69 46.44
CA ARG A 275 -28.61 15.43 47.82
C ARG A 275 -27.71 16.19 48.80
N ALA A 276 -28.32 16.97 49.69
CA ALA A 276 -27.61 17.74 50.72
C ALA A 276 -28.08 17.32 52.12
N GLY A 277 -27.12 17.15 53.05
CA GLY A 277 -27.36 16.81 54.46
C GLY A 277 -27.43 15.30 54.76
N GLY A 278 -26.74 14.87 55.82
CA GLY A 278 -26.67 13.47 56.27
C GLY A 278 -25.46 12.68 55.74
N PRO A 279 -25.36 11.37 56.00
CA PRO A 279 -24.24 10.53 55.58
C PRO A 279 -24.13 10.32 54.06
N ASP A 280 -25.17 10.63 53.28
CA ASP A 280 -25.20 10.53 51.81
C ASP A 280 -24.98 11.88 51.10
N ASP A 281 -24.41 12.88 51.78
CA ASP A 281 -24.17 14.22 51.24
C ASP A 281 -23.33 14.17 49.94
N GLU A 282 -23.98 14.42 48.81
CA GLU A 282 -23.36 14.41 47.48
C GLU A 282 -22.47 15.65 47.30
N PHE A 283 -22.79 16.80 47.92
CA PHE A 283 -21.96 18.00 47.86
C PHE A 283 -20.60 17.79 48.54
N SER A 284 -20.58 17.13 49.70
CA SER A 284 -19.31 16.82 50.36
C SER A 284 -18.45 15.90 49.49
N ARG A 285 -19.04 14.84 48.93
CA ARG A 285 -18.32 13.89 48.06
C ARG A 285 -17.80 14.54 46.77
N ILE A 286 -18.55 15.46 46.19
CA ILE A 286 -18.10 16.25 45.03
C ILE A 286 -16.91 17.12 45.42
N ARG A 287 -16.99 17.86 46.54
CA ARG A 287 -15.89 18.71 47.01
C ARG A 287 -14.63 17.90 47.26
N ASP A 288 -14.75 16.76 47.92
CA ASP A 288 -13.63 15.88 48.24
C ASP A 288 -13.02 15.29 46.95
N ALA A 289 -13.86 14.92 45.97
CA ALA A 289 -13.41 14.49 44.65
C ALA A 289 -12.67 15.60 43.89
N MET A 290 -13.17 16.84 43.92
CA MET A 290 -12.51 17.99 43.28
C MET A 290 -11.14 18.28 43.90
N ALA A 291 -11.01 18.17 45.22
CA ALA A 291 -9.73 18.34 45.92
C ALA A 291 -8.71 17.26 45.52
N LEU A 292 -9.15 16.01 45.37
CA LEU A 292 -8.27 14.93 44.90
C LEU A 292 -7.88 15.12 43.43
N LEU A 293 -8.82 15.54 42.58
CA LEU A 293 -8.59 15.72 41.14
C LEU A 293 -7.74 16.95 40.83
N SER A 294 -7.67 17.96 41.71
CA SER A 294 -6.81 19.15 41.49
C SER A 294 -5.32 18.84 41.58
N ASP A 295 -4.95 17.77 42.29
CA ASP A 295 -3.56 17.47 42.63
C ASP A 295 -2.92 16.46 41.68
N ILE A 296 -3.71 15.78 40.83
CA ILE A 296 -3.20 14.76 39.90
C ILE A 296 -2.67 15.36 38.59
N PRO A 297 -1.64 14.75 37.97
CA PRO A 297 -1.06 15.22 36.71
C PRO A 297 -1.87 14.78 35.48
N LEU A 298 -3.16 15.16 35.41
CA LEU A 298 -4.07 14.86 34.30
C LEU A 298 -4.37 16.12 33.49
N PHE A 299 -4.06 16.09 32.18
CA PHE A 299 -4.17 17.25 31.29
C PHE A 299 -5.18 16.97 30.18
N LEU A 300 -6.16 17.87 30.00
CA LEU A 300 -7.25 17.72 29.02
C LEU A 300 -7.12 18.74 27.88
N ASP A 301 -7.30 18.28 26.64
CA ASP A 301 -7.42 19.12 25.44
C ASP A 301 -8.67 18.67 24.66
N ASP A 302 -9.61 19.60 24.43
CA ASP A 302 -10.87 19.37 23.72
C ASP A 302 -10.92 20.05 22.33
N THR A 303 -9.75 20.27 21.73
CA THR A 303 -9.69 20.90 20.40
C THR A 303 -10.42 20.01 19.39
N PRO A 304 -11.41 20.54 18.65
CA PRO A 304 -12.19 19.74 17.72
C PRO A 304 -11.38 19.39 16.46
N SER A 305 -11.43 18.12 16.08
CA SER A 305 -10.85 17.61 14.81
C SER A 305 -9.39 18.03 14.51
N PRO A 306 -8.42 17.83 15.43
CA PRO A 306 -7.03 18.19 15.23
C PRO A 306 -6.38 17.28 14.20
N SER A 307 -5.31 17.78 13.56
CA SER A 307 -4.46 16.93 12.72
C SER A 307 -3.53 16.07 13.60
N VAL A 308 -3.00 14.97 13.06
CA VAL A 308 -2.03 14.14 13.80
C VAL A 308 -0.75 14.93 14.13
N ILE A 309 -0.37 15.93 13.33
CA ILE A 309 0.78 16.79 13.65
C ILE A 309 0.48 17.71 14.82
N GLU A 310 -0.72 18.29 14.86
CA GLU A 310 -1.12 19.15 15.98
C GLU A 310 -1.13 18.38 17.31
N LEU A 311 -1.73 17.17 17.31
CA LEU A 311 -1.72 16.26 18.46
C LEU A 311 -0.28 15.98 18.92
N ARG A 312 0.61 15.68 17.98
CA ARG A 312 2.02 15.39 18.24
C ARG A 312 2.76 16.61 18.80
N ALA A 313 2.55 17.79 18.25
CA ALA A 313 3.17 19.02 18.72
C ALA A 313 2.75 19.36 20.15
N LYS A 314 1.46 19.19 20.48
CA LYS A 314 0.94 19.37 21.84
C LYS A 314 1.49 18.32 22.80
N ALA A 315 1.51 17.05 22.40
CA ALA A 315 2.07 15.97 23.20
C ALA A 315 3.58 16.16 23.47
N ARG A 316 4.37 16.58 22.47
CA ARG A 316 5.79 16.95 22.63
C ARG A 316 5.99 18.08 23.63
N ARG A 317 5.16 19.12 23.55
CA ARG A 317 5.21 20.26 24.48
C ARG A 317 4.95 19.81 25.91
N LEU A 318 3.94 18.98 26.11
CA LEU A 318 3.61 18.41 27.41
C LEU A 318 4.71 17.46 27.91
N GLN A 319 5.31 16.65 27.03
CA GLN A 319 6.48 15.81 27.36
C GLN A 319 7.64 16.65 27.90
N ALA A 320 7.98 17.75 27.23
CA ALA A 320 9.08 18.63 27.63
C ALA A 320 8.82 19.32 28.98
N GLN A 321 7.57 19.67 29.27
CA GLN A 321 7.21 20.39 30.51
C GLN A 321 6.98 19.45 31.71
N ARG A 322 6.39 18.28 31.49
CA ARG A 322 5.81 17.44 32.55
C ARG A 322 6.23 15.97 32.51
N LYS A 323 7.13 15.55 31.61
CA LYS A 323 7.52 14.13 31.44
C LYS A 323 6.32 13.21 31.24
N LEU A 324 5.53 13.51 30.22
CA LEU A 324 4.36 12.75 29.79
C LEU A 324 4.62 11.23 29.81
N ALA A 325 3.66 10.48 30.34
CA ALA A 325 3.76 9.03 30.56
C ALA A 325 2.67 8.22 29.85
N LEU A 326 1.53 8.83 29.52
CA LEU A 326 0.45 8.22 28.74
C LEU A 326 -0.28 9.27 27.91
N VAL A 327 -0.63 8.91 26.68
CA VAL A 327 -1.51 9.71 25.82
C VAL A 327 -2.80 8.94 25.55
N VAL A 328 -3.95 9.58 25.76
CA VAL A 328 -5.28 9.06 25.43
C VAL A 328 -5.91 9.92 24.33
N ILE A 329 -6.50 9.29 23.32
CA ILE A 329 -7.16 9.98 22.20
C ILE A 329 -8.58 9.44 22.03
N ASP A 330 -9.59 10.28 22.26
CA ASP A 330 -11.02 9.97 22.09
C ASP A 330 -11.66 10.77 20.95
N TYR A 331 -11.84 10.25 19.74
CA TYR A 331 -11.47 8.93 19.22
C TYR A 331 -10.89 9.09 17.81
N LEU A 332 -10.17 8.06 17.35
CA LEU A 332 -9.28 8.09 16.18
C LEU A 332 -9.98 8.59 14.90
N GLN A 333 -11.26 8.30 14.74
CA GLN A 333 -12.09 8.76 13.63
C GLN A 333 -12.35 10.28 13.60
N LEU A 334 -12.00 11.07 14.61
CA LEU A 334 -12.15 12.53 14.51
C LEU A 334 -10.84 13.24 14.20
N VAL A 335 -9.72 12.51 14.13
CA VAL A 335 -8.42 13.07 13.74
C VAL A 335 -8.39 13.29 12.23
N LYS A 336 -7.91 14.45 11.78
CA LYS A 336 -7.73 14.76 10.35
C LYS A 336 -6.39 14.21 9.83
N GLY A 337 -6.45 13.53 8.67
CA GLY A 337 -5.25 13.13 7.92
C GLY A 337 -4.47 14.33 7.37
N HIS A 338 -3.20 14.12 7.01
CA HIS A 338 -2.33 15.16 6.43
C HIS A 338 -2.57 15.44 4.95
N GLN A 339 -3.33 14.57 4.29
CA GLN A 339 -3.70 14.71 2.88
C GLN A 339 -5.22 14.58 2.77
N ASN A 340 -5.80 15.14 1.72
CA ASN A 340 -7.17 14.80 1.33
C ASN A 340 -7.19 13.32 0.88
N PHE A 341 -7.46 12.41 1.80
CA PHE A 341 -7.62 10.99 1.50
C PHE A 341 -9.01 10.73 0.94
N GLU A 342 -9.09 10.09 -0.22
CA GLU A 342 -10.36 9.74 -0.87
C GLU A 342 -11.08 8.57 -0.17
N SER A 343 -10.35 7.84 0.68
CA SER A 343 -10.85 6.67 1.41
C SER A 343 -10.60 6.79 2.90
N ARG A 344 -11.68 6.68 3.66
CA ARG A 344 -11.65 6.70 5.13
C ARG A 344 -10.74 5.61 5.71
N VAL A 345 -10.70 4.45 5.07
CA VAL A 345 -9.84 3.33 5.42
C VAL A 345 -8.36 3.71 5.34
N GLN A 346 -7.98 4.49 4.31
CA GLN A 346 -6.61 4.97 4.14
C GLN A 346 -6.24 6.05 5.14
N GLU A 347 -7.18 6.97 5.38
CA GLU A 347 -7.02 8.02 6.39
C GLU A 347 -6.78 7.40 7.77
N VAL A 348 -7.63 6.45 8.19
CA VAL A 348 -7.47 5.71 9.45
C VAL A 348 -6.16 4.92 9.50
N SER A 349 -5.71 4.34 8.38
CA SER A 349 -4.43 3.64 8.28
C SER A 349 -3.21 4.56 8.39
N GLU A 350 -3.30 5.77 7.83
CA GLU A 350 -2.24 6.78 7.96
C GLU A 350 -2.21 7.34 9.39
N ILE A 351 -3.38 7.63 9.98
CA ILE A 351 -3.52 8.07 11.36
C ILE A 351 -2.90 7.03 12.29
N SER A 352 -3.26 5.75 12.15
CA SER A 352 -2.72 4.66 12.98
C SER A 352 -1.19 4.58 12.90
N ARG A 353 -0.61 4.66 11.70
CA ARG A 353 0.86 4.71 11.53
C ARG A 353 1.49 5.92 12.18
N SER A 354 0.87 7.09 12.01
CA SER A 354 1.36 8.34 12.56
C SER A 354 1.29 8.37 14.09
N LEU A 355 0.25 7.76 14.67
CA LEU A 355 0.13 7.57 16.12
C LEU A 355 1.15 6.57 16.65
N LYS A 356 1.41 5.46 15.95
CA LYS A 356 2.48 4.52 16.32
C LYS A 356 3.87 5.17 16.23
N ALA A 357 4.10 6.01 15.23
CA ALA A 357 5.34 6.79 15.13
C ALA A 357 5.47 7.77 16.30
N MET A 358 4.40 8.48 16.66
CA MET A 358 4.35 9.36 17.83
C MET A 358 4.62 8.60 19.13
N ALA A 359 4.04 7.42 19.32
CA ALA A 359 4.26 6.57 20.50
C ALA A 359 5.76 6.23 20.66
N LYS A 360 6.40 5.80 19.57
CA LYS A 360 7.84 5.47 19.55
C LYS A 360 8.73 6.69 19.80
N GLU A 361 8.39 7.81 19.18
CA GLU A 361 9.16 9.05 19.25
C GLU A 361 9.14 9.65 20.66
N LEU A 362 7.96 9.70 21.28
CA LEU A 362 7.79 10.20 22.64
C LEU A 362 8.18 9.17 23.71
N ASN A 363 8.35 7.90 23.31
CA ASN A 363 8.57 6.76 24.21
C ASN A 363 7.46 6.62 25.29
N VAL A 364 6.21 6.78 24.87
CA VAL A 364 5.01 6.67 25.73
C VAL A 364 3.97 5.73 25.09
N PRO A 365 3.16 5.01 25.88
CA PRO A 365 1.95 4.37 25.38
C PRO A 365 0.97 5.40 24.82
N VAL A 366 0.33 5.06 23.70
CA VAL A 366 -0.79 5.80 23.12
C VAL A 366 -2.03 4.91 23.14
N LEU A 367 -3.03 5.26 23.96
CA LEU A 367 -4.34 4.63 24.00
C LEU A 367 -5.30 5.38 23.06
N ALA A 368 -5.54 4.82 21.89
CA ALA A 368 -6.43 5.39 20.89
C ALA A 368 -7.79 4.69 20.90
N LEU A 369 -8.85 5.45 21.13
CA LEU A 369 -10.20 4.94 21.08
C LEU A 369 -10.66 4.80 19.63
N SER A 370 -11.42 3.75 19.31
CA SER A 370 -11.98 3.53 17.98
C SER A 370 -13.44 3.10 18.06
N GLN A 371 -14.27 3.59 17.15
CA GLN A 371 -15.67 3.16 17.05
C GLN A 371 -15.81 1.94 16.12
N LEU A 372 -16.61 0.96 16.53
CA LEU A 372 -16.92 -0.22 15.73
C LEU A 372 -18.04 0.02 14.71
N SER A 373 -17.98 -0.67 13.58
CA SER A 373 -19.06 -0.69 12.58
C SER A 373 -20.36 -1.31 13.12
N ARG A 374 -21.50 -0.99 12.52
CA ARG A 374 -22.82 -1.56 12.90
C ARG A 374 -22.95 -3.05 12.58
N GLY A 375 -22.08 -3.61 11.74
CA GLY A 375 -22.12 -5.02 11.33
C GLY A 375 -21.95 -6.02 12.47
N VAL A 376 -21.40 -5.59 13.61
CA VAL A 376 -21.30 -6.41 14.82
C VAL A 376 -22.68 -6.85 15.32
N GLU A 377 -23.66 -5.96 15.28
CA GLU A 377 -25.03 -6.18 15.79
C GLU A 377 -25.85 -7.13 14.90
N MET A 378 -25.46 -7.30 13.64
CA MET A 378 -26.16 -8.18 12.69
C MET A 378 -25.82 -9.66 12.90
N ARG A 379 -24.80 -9.98 13.72
CA ARG A 379 -24.38 -11.36 13.98
C ARG A 379 -25.12 -11.92 15.20
N PRO A 380 -25.52 -13.21 15.20
CA PRO A 380 -26.22 -13.82 16.34
C PRO A 380 -25.49 -13.71 17.68
N SER A 381 -24.15 -13.66 17.66
CA SER A 381 -23.35 -13.52 18.87
C SER A 381 -23.18 -12.08 19.35
N SER A 382 -23.23 -11.08 18.47
CA SER A 382 -22.89 -9.67 18.72
C SER A 382 -21.52 -9.39 19.38
N ILE A 383 -20.68 -10.41 19.58
CA ILE A 383 -19.32 -10.28 20.10
C ILE A 383 -18.41 -9.62 19.06
N PRO A 384 -17.68 -8.53 19.40
CA PRO A 384 -16.69 -7.90 18.55
C PRO A 384 -15.49 -8.83 18.24
N LYS A 385 -14.94 -8.68 17.04
CA LYS A 385 -13.78 -9.38 16.50
C LYS A 385 -12.84 -8.37 15.86
N LEU A 386 -11.59 -8.76 15.63
CA LEU A 386 -10.61 -7.94 14.87
C LEU A 386 -11.15 -7.49 13.50
N SER A 387 -11.99 -8.31 12.87
CA SER A 387 -12.69 -7.97 11.63
C SER A 387 -13.68 -6.81 11.74
N ASP A 388 -13.97 -6.29 12.92
CA ASP A 388 -14.97 -5.24 13.14
C ASP A 388 -14.34 -3.87 13.39
N LEU A 389 -13.09 -3.85 13.86
CA LEU A 389 -12.18 -2.72 13.65
C LEU A 389 -11.87 -2.51 12.17
N ARG A 390 -11.93 -3.62 11.43
CA ARG A 390 -11.82 -3.62 9.98
C ARG A 390 -13.14 -3.13 9.40
N GLU A 391 -13.13 -1.91 8.89
CA GLU A 391 -13.84 -1.61 7.63
C GLU A 391 -13.11 -2.28 6.43
N SER A 392 -12.46 -3.43 6.61
CA SER A 392 -11.56 -4.02 5.62
C SER A 392 -12.19 -5.20 4.93
N GLY A 393 -12.23 -5.13 3.60
CA GLY A 393 -12.73 -6.23 2.81
C GLY A 393 -11.72 -7.30 2.52
N CYS A 394 -12.26 -8.43 2.10
CA CYS A 394 -11.56 -9.68 1.91
C CYS A 394 -11.94 -10.25 0.54
N LEU A 395 -11.12 -11.19 0.06
CA LEU A 395 -11.30 -11.87 -1.22
C LEU A 395 -11.82 -13.29 -1.00
N ALA A 396 -12.51 -13.83 -2.00
CA ALA A 396 -12.90 -15.24 -1.99
C ALA A 396 -11.68 -16.16 -1.99
N GLY A 397 -11.78 -17.33 -1.36
CA GLY A 397 -10.65 -18.26 -1.23
C GLY A 397 -10.10 -18.80 -2.56
N ASP A 398 -10.92 -18.85 -3.61
CA ASP A 398 -10.56 -19.25 -4.98
C ASP A 398 -9.86 -18.15 -5.78
N THR A 399 -9.74 -16.94 -5.23
CA THR A 399 -9.08 -15.81 -5.91
C THR A 399 -7.60 -16.13 -6.17
N LEU A 400 -7.17 -16.04 -7.43
CA LEU A 400 -5.83 -16.40 -7.87
C LEU A 400 -4.87 -15.22 -7.72
N ILE A 401 -3.75 -15.45 -7.04
CA ILE A 401 -2.62 -14.54 -6.96
C ILE A 401 -1.54 -15.03 -7.92
N THR A 402 -1.07 -14.13 -8.80
CA THR A 402 0.02 -14.42 -9.73
C THR A 402 1.35 -14.09 -9.06
N ARG A 403 2.22 -15.09 -8.94
CA ARG A 403 3.58 -14.88 -8.42
C ARG A 403 4.43 -14.08 -9.40
N ALA A 404 5.11 -13.06 -8.90
CA ALA A 404 5.93 -12.19 -9.73
C ALA A 404 7.30 -12.78 -10.12
N ASP A 405 7.76 -13.82 -9.44
CA ASP A 405 8.99 -14.51 -9.80
C ASP A 405 8.75 -15.51 -10.94
N THR A 406 7.76 -16.39 -10.81
CA THR A 406 7.56 -17.53 -11.71
C THR A 406 6.41 -17.35 -12.71
N GLY A 407 5.40 -16.54 -12.38
CA GLY A 407 4.13 -16.47 -13.10
C GLY A 407 3.08 -17.49 -12.64
N GLU A 408 3.43 -18.36 -11.69
CA GLU A 408 2.50 -19.34 -11.12
C GLU A 408 1.26 -18.64 -10.54
N ARG A 409 0.08 -19.23 -10.74
CA ARG A 409 -1.20 -18.70 -10.24
C ARG A 409 -1.70 -19.59 -9.11
N ILE A 410 -1.79 -19.04 -7.91
CA ILE A 410 -2.14 -19.81 -6.70
C ILE A 410 -3.37 -19.18 -6.06
N ALA A 411 -4.37 -20.00 -5.74
CA ALA A 411 -5.52 -19.55 -4.96
C ALA A 411 -5.08 -19.01 -3.60
N ILE A 412 -5.59 -17.84 -3.19
CA ILE A 412 -5.18 -17.16 -1.96
C ILE A 412 -5.32 -18.07 -0.73
N ARG A 413 -6.32 -18.95 -0.69
CA ARG A 413 -6.48 -19.91 0.41
C ARG A 413 -5.32 -20.90 0.55
N ASN A 414 -4.68 -21.27 -0.56
CA ASN A 414 -3.54 -22.20 -0.61
C ASN A 414 -2.20 -21.51 -0.26
N LEU A 415 -2.23 -20.20 -0.01
CA LEU A 415 -1.10 -19.42 0.47
C LEU A 415 -1.13 -19.23 1.99
N ARG A 416 -2.16 -19.73 2.69
CA ARG A 416 -2.23 -19.67 4.15
C ARG A 416 -0.98 -20.29 4.79
N GLY A 417 -0.37 -19.56 5.73
CA GLY A 417 0.84 -19.99 6.43
C GLY A 417 2.14 -19.86 5.63
N LYS A 418 2.08 -19.51 4.34
CA LYS A 418 3.27 -19.22 3.53
C LYS A 418 3.65 -17.74 3.68
N THR A 419 4.95 -17.46 3.66
CA THR A 419 5.54 -16.11 3.76
C THR A 419 6.50 -15.87 2.60
N ASN A 420 6.92 -14.62 2.41
CA ASN A 420 7.89 -14.20 1.38
C ASN A 420 7.50 -14.59 -0.05
N ILE A 421 6.21 -14.54 -0.38
CA ILE A 421 5.70 -14.85 -1.72
C ILE A 421 5.85 -13.61 -2.61
N PRO A 422 6.67 -13.63 -3.68
CA PRO A 422 6.82 -12.48 -4.57
C PRO A 422 5.54 -12.24 -5.38
N ILE A 423 5.03 -11.02 -5.36
CA ILE A 423 3.82 -10.58 -6.04
C ILE A 423 4.05 -9.25 -6.76
N PHE A 424 3.16 -8.94 -7.70
CA PHE A 424 3.09 -7.62 -8.32
C PHE A 424 2.25 -6.69 -7.44
N SER A 425 2.76 -5.49 -7.20
CA SER A 425 2.11 -4.42 -6.44
C SER A 425 2.20 -3.10 -7.19
N LEU A 426 1.18 -2.26 -7.09
CA LEU A 426 1.13 -0.92 -7.64
C LEU A 426 1.79 0.09 -6.69
N ASN A 427 2.77 0.84 -7.19
CA ASN A 427 3.41 1.91 -6.42
C ASN A 427 2.71 3.28 -6.60
N LYS A 428 3.21 4.30 -5.90
CA LYS A 428 2.68 5.68 -5.96
C LYS A 428 2.78 6.34 -7.34
N ASN A 429 3.58 5.77 -8.24
CA ASN A 429 3.74 6.24 -9.62
C ASN A 429 2.80 5.54 -10.60
N LEU A 430 1.89 4.68 -10.10
CA LEU A 430 1.01 3.85 -10.92
C LEU A 430 1.77 2.86 -11.82
N CYS A 431 2.98 2.49 -11.40
CA CYS A 431 3.80 1.46 -12.03
C CYS A 431 3.76 0.19 -11.18
N LEU A 432 3.87 -0.96 -11.84
CA LEU A 432 3.95 -2.25 -11.15
C LEU A 432 5.40 -2.48 -10.68
N GLU A 433 5.53 -2.85 -9.40
CA GLU A 433 6.78 -3.27 -8.79
C GLU A 433 6.60 -4.60 -8.06
N ILE A 434 7.72 -5.22 -7.69
CA ILE A 434 7.69 -6.53 -7.03
C ILE A 434 7.81 -6.32 -5.52
N LYS A 435 6.86 -6.90 -4.80
CA LYS A 435 6.83 -6.94 -3.33
C LYS A 435 6.59 -8.37 -2.87
N THR A 436 6.65 -8.58 -1.57
CA THR A 436 6.41 -9.89 -0.97
C THR A 436 5.19 -9.86 -0.06
N ILE A 437 4.35 -10.88 -0.17
CA ILE A 437 3.34 -11.15 0.85
C ILE A 437 4.05 -11.67 2.10
N SER A 438 3.89 -10.98 3.23
CA SER A 438 4.41 -11.40 4.53
C SER A 438 3.49 -12.40 5.23
N ARG A 439 2.17 -12.33 5.01
CA ARG A 439 1.20 -13.23 5.65
C ARG A 439 -0.09 -13.33 4.84
N VAL A 440 -0.67 -14.52 4.77
CA VAL A 440 -2.05 -14.76 4.30
C VAL A 440 -2.85 -15.42 5.41
N PHE A 441 -4.09 -14.96 5.62
CA PHE A 441 -4.94 -15.46 6.70
C PHE A 441 -6.42 -15.51 6.30
N SER A 442 -7.15 -16.45 6.90
CA SER A 442 -8.61 -16.50 6.83
C SER A 442 -9.19 -15.39 7.70
N SER A 443 -10.20 -14.71 7.19
CA SER A 443 -10.93 -13.62 7.86
C SER A 443 -12.37 -14.02 8.21
N GLY A 444 -12.63 -15.33 8.28
CA GLY A 444 -13.94 -15.90 8.62
C GLY A 444 -14.87 -16.02 7.42
N ILE A 445 -16.16 -16.18 7.69
CA ILE A 445 -17.21 -16.29 6.68
C ILE A 445 -17.81 -14.89 6.47
N LYS A 446 -17.91 -14.45 5.21
CA LYS A 446 -18.54 -13.17 4.84
C LYS A 446 -19.36 -13.32 3.56
N GLN A 447 -20.37 -12.47 3.41
CA GLN A 447 -21.09 -12.32 2.16
C GLN A 447 -20.16 -11.79 1.07
N LEU A 448 -20.14 -12.48 -0.07
CA LEU A 448 -19.34 -12.11 -1.23
C LEU A 448 -20.19 -11.43 -2.30
N PHE A 449 -19.53 -10.66 -3.15
CA PHE A 449 -20.10 -10.04 -4.35
C PHE A 449 -19.16 -10.33 -5.52
N GLU A 450 -19.71 -10.74 -6.66
CA GLU A 450 -18.97 -10.88 -7.90
C GLU A 450 -19.02 -9.57 -8.69
N ILE A 451 -17.86 -8.96 -8.92
CA ILE A 451 -17.69 -7.86 -9.86
C ILE A 451 -17.29 -8.47 -11.20
N LYS A 452 -17.99 -8.12 -12.30
CA LYS A 452 -17.53 -8.35 -13.67
C LYS A 452 -17.28 -7.04 -14.38
N THR A 453 -16.19 -6.98 -15.13
CA THR A 453 -15.81 -5.79 -15.91
C THR A 453 -16.00 -6.00 -17.42
N ARG A 454 -15.91 -4.92 -18.21
CA ARG A 454 -16.16 -4.93 -19.65
C ARG A 454 -15.15 -5.78 -20.42
N SER A 455 -13.92 -5.95 -19.93
CA SER A 455 -12.99 -6.91 -20.52
C SER A 455 -13.40 -8.37 -20.30
N GLY A 456 -14.41 -8.66 -19.48
CA GLY A 456 -14.86 -10.01 -19.15
C GLY A 456 -14.14 -10.63 -17.94
N ARG A 457 -13.27 -9.88 -17.27
CA ARG A 457 -12.64 -10.31 -16.02
C ARG A 457 -13.61 -10.22 -14.85
N SER A 458 -13.42 -11.09 -13.86
CA SER A 458 -14.23 -11.11 -12.65
C SER A 458 -13.40 -11.32 -11.38
N ILE A 459 -13.92 -10.81 -10.27
CA ILE A 459 -13.37 -11.02 -8.94
C ILE A 459 -14.49 -11.07 -7.90
N LYS A 460 -14.31 -11.90 -6.88
CA LYS A 460 -15.24 -12.05 -5.77
C LYS A 460 -14.63 -11.45 -4.51
N ALA A 461 -15.34 -10.51 -3.89
CA ALA A 461 -14.86 -9.82 -2.70
C ALA A 461 -16.02 -9.45 -1.76
N SER A 462 -15.72 -9.16 -0.50
CA SER A 462 -16.72 -8.64 0.45
C SER A 462 -17.09 -7.19 0.17
N THR A 463 -18.24 -6.74 0.68
CA THR A 463 -18.81 -5.39 0.47
C THR A 463 -17.85 -4.23 0.71
N ASN A 464 -17.00 -4.35 1.71
CA ASN A 464 -16.05 -3.32 2.11
C ASN A 464 -14.67 -3.45 1.44
N HIS A 465 -14.49 -4.33 0.45
CA HIS A 465 -13.19 -4.54 -0.18
C HIS A 465 -12.80 -3.36 -1.07
N PRO A 466 -11.66 -2.70 -0.85
CA PRO A 466 -11.19 -1.58 -1.65
C PRO A 466 -10.65 -2.01 -3.02
N PHE A 467 -11.09 -1.33 -4.06
CA PHE A 467 -10.55 -1.42 -5.43
C PHE A 467 -9.99 -0.07 -5.86
N PHE A 468 -8.90 -0.09 -6.64
CA PHE A 468 -8.31 1.16 -7.10
C PHE A 468 -9.12 1.72 -8.29
N THR A 469 -9.65 2.93 -8.11
CA THR A 469 -10.40 3.71 -9.11
C THR A 469 -9.63 4.99 -9.46
N ILE A 470 -10.14 5.78 -10.41
CA ILE A 470 -9.58 7.10 -10.71
C ILE A 470 -9.69 8.08 -9.53
N HIS A 471 -10.58 7.78 -8.57
CA HIS A 471 -10.77 8.45 -7.29
C HIS A 471 -10.09 7.68 -6.14
N GLY A 472 -9.00 6.96 -6.44
CA GLY A 472 -8.27 6.20 -5.44
C GLY A 472 -8.99 4.94 -4.97
N TRP A 473 -8.70 4.48 -3.75
CA TRP A 473 -9.17 3.20 -3.23
C TRP A 473 -10.64 3.28 -2.76
N THR A 474 -11.55 2.76 -3.56
CA THR A 474 -12.98 2.82 -3.30
C THR A 474 -13.51 1.44 -2.87
N PRO A 475 -14.21 1.34 -1.73
CA PRO A 475 -14.80 0.07 -1.28
C PRO A 475 -15.92 -0.39 -2.22
N LEU A 476 -16.12 -1.71 -2.33
CA LEU A 476 -17.09 -2.32 -3.25
C LEU A 476 -18.52 -1.77 -3.09
N GLU A 477 -18.97 -1.50 -1.86
CA GLU A 477 -20.30 -0.94 -1.57
C GLU A 477 -20.54 0.46 -2.16
N LYS A 478 -19.47 1.21 -2.47
CA LYS A 478 -19.55 2.51 -3.15
C LYS A 478 -19.40 2.38 -4.68
N LEU A 479 -19.16 1.18 -5.18
CA LEU A 479 -19.04 0.92 -6.60
C LEU A 479 -20.40 0.61 -7.22
N SER A 480 -20.58 1.06 -8.46
CA SER A 480 -21.75 0.77 -9.25
C SER A 480 -21.37 0.50 -10.69
N LYS A 481 -22.32 -0.02 -11.47
CA LYS A 481 -22.16 -0.22 -12.91
C LYS A 481 -21.78 1.10 -13.58
N GLY A 482 -20.73 1.08 -14.40
CA GLY A 482 -20.20 2.25 -15.09
C GLY A 482 -18.96 2.88 -14.45
N HIS A 483 -18.65 2.58 -13.18
CA HIS A 483 -17.36 2.93 -12.57
C HIS A 483 -16.21 2.16 -13.21
N HIS A 484 -14.98 2.68 -13.11
CA HIS A 484 -13.76 2.06 -13.66
C HIS A 484 -12.82 1.57 -12.57
N LEU A 485 -12.34 0.34 -12.72
CA LEU A 485 -11.35 -0.29 -11.84
C LEU A 485 -10.02 -0.42 -12.56
N ALA A 486 -8.93 -0.25 -11.81
CA ALA A 486 -7.58 -0.47 -12.31
C ALA A 486 -7.27 -1.97 -12.41
N GLN A 487 -6.73 -2.36 -13.55
CA GLN A 487 -6.22 -3.68 -13.88
C GLN A 487 -4.82 -3.54 -14.47
N PRO A 488 -3.94 -4.54 -14.40
CA PRO A 488 -2.62 -4.47 -15.04
C PRO A 488 -2.75 -4.47 -16.57
N ARG A 489 -1.82 -3.79 -17.25
CA ARG A 489 -1.68 -3.83 -18.72
C ARG A 489 -0.80 -4.98 -19.19
N ALA A 490 0.13 -5.40 -18.35
CA ALA A 490 0.99 -6.54 -18.58
C ALA A 490 1.43 -7.15 -17.24
N LEU A 491 1.69 -8.45 -17.23
CA LEU A 491 2.26 -9.16 -16.08
C LEU A 491 3.47 -9.97 -16.55
N MET A 492 4.68 -9.45 -16.28
CA MET A 492 5.94 -10.05 -16.74
C MET A 492 6.74 -10.59 -15.55
N PRO A 493 6.73 -11.91 -15.30
CA PRO A 493 7.51 -12.51 -14.22
C PRO A 493 9.02 -12.38 -14.45
N ILE A 494 9.83 -12.35 -13.38
CA ILE A 494 11.29 -12.17 -13.47
C ILE A 494 11.99 -13.42 -14.00
N LYS A 495 11.60 -14.59 -13.50
CA LYS A 495 12.25 -15.89 -13.76
C LYS A 495 11.19 -16.93 -14.15
N PRO A 496 10.46 -16.73 -15.26
CA PRO A 496 9.57 -17.75 -15.77
C PRO A 496 10.39 -18.99 -16.13
N SER A 497 9.84 -20.17 -15.85
CA SER A 497 10.45 -21.44 -16.24
C SER A 497 9.36 -22.41 -16.67
N LEU A 498 9.63 -23.12 -17.76
CA LEU A 498 8.78 -24.19 -18.26
C LEU A 498 9.64 -25.41 -18.52
N THR A 499 9.04 -26.57 -18.35
CA THR A 499 9.67 -27.87 -18.58
C THR A 499 9.25 -28.53 -19.90
N LEU A 500 8.28 -27.96 -20.63
CA LEU A 500 7.77 -28.48 -21.89
C LEU A 500 8.66 -28.08 -23.07
N SER A 501 8.89 -29.05 -23.95
CA SER A 501 9.55 -28.87 -25.24
C SER A 501 8.67 -28.14 -26.26
N SER A 502 9.27 -27.63 -27.34
CA SER A 502 8.52 -27.01 -28.44
C SER A 502 7.49 -27.97 -29.07
N ASP A 503 7.85 -29.24 -29.27
CA ASP A 503 6.94 -30.25 -29.81
C ASP A 503 5.75 -30.49 -28.86
N GLU A 504 5.98 -30.52 -27.55
CA GLU A 504 4.91 -30.65 -26.55
C GLU A 504 3.96 -29.45 -26.60
N LEU A 505 4.48 -28.22 -26.70
CA LEU A 505 3.67 -27.01 -26.81
C LEU A 505 2.79 -27.00 -28.07
N ILE A 506 3.38 -27.39 -29.21
CA ILE A 506 2.69 -27.46 -30.50
C ILE A 506 1.56 -28.49 -30.43
N LEU A 507 1.88 -29.72 -30.01
CA LEU A 507 0.90 -30.79 -29.93
C LEU A 507 -0.21 -30.47 -28.91
N LEU A 508 0.14 -29.87 -27.77
CA LEU A 508 -0.82 -29.46 -26.75
C LEU A 508 -1.80 -28.42 -27.29
N ALA A 509 -1.30 -27.40 -28.00
CA ALA A 509 -2.14 -26.35 -28.56
C ALA A 509 -3.18 -26.90 -29.54
N HIS A 510 -2.76 -27.80 -30.44
CA HIS A 510 -3.66 -28.42 -31.40
C HIS A 510 -4.66 -29.39 -30.73
N LEU A 511 -4.23 -30.17 -29.73
CA LEU A 511 -5.13 -31.10 -29.03
C LEU A 511 -6.13 -30.38 -28.11
N ILE A 512 -5.74 -29.26 -27.49
CA ILE A 512 -6.66 -28.43 -26.69
C ILE A 512 -7.68 -27.73 -27.57
N GLY A 513 -7.32 -27.27 -28.77
CA GLY A 513 -8.28 -26.69 -29.72
C GLY A 513 -9.20 -27.74 -30.35
N ASP A 514 -8.83 -28.23 -31.53
CA ASP A 514 -9.66 -29.15 -32.33
C ASP A 514 -9.39 -30.64 -32.07
N GLY A 515 -8.63 -30.97 -31.02
CA GLY A 515 -8.39 -32.37 -30.64
C GLY A 515 -9.56 -33.02 -29.89
N CYS A 516 -9.78 -34.30 -30.18
CA CYS A 516 -10.59 -35.20 -29.39
C CYS A 516 -9.69 -36.18 -28.63
N VAL A 517 -9.67 -36.06 -27.30
CA VAL A 517 -8.91 -36.92 -26.37
C VAL A 517 -9.82 -37.68 -25.39
N LEU A 518 -11.12 -37.74 -25.66
CA LEU A 518 -12.11 -38.29 -24.72
C LEU A 518 -11.87 -39.78 -24.41
N PRO A 519 -12.17 -40.23 -23.18
CA PRO A 519 -12.11 -41.64 -22.84
C PRO A 519 -13.01 -42.46 -23.78
N ARG A 520 -12.52 -43.63 -24.20
CA ARG A 520 -13.24 -44.59 -25.08
C ARG A 520 -13.56 -44.05 -26.47
N GLN A 521 -12.93 -42.95 -26.89
CA GLN A 521 -12.95 -42.49 -28.29
C GLN A 521 -11.55 -42.58 -28.88
N PRO A 522 -11.41 -42.81 -30.20
CA PRO A 522 -10.11 -42.72 -30.86
C PRO A 522 -9.56 -41.30 -30.69
N ILE A 523 -8.30 -41.18 -30.26
CA ILE A 523 -7.65 -39.88 -30.19
C ILE A 523 -7.40 -39.39 -31.60
N HIS A 524 -7.90 -38.19 -31.92
CA HIS A 524 -7.72 -37.60 -33.22
C HIS A 524 -7.73 -36.07 -33.16
N TYR A 525 -7.18 -35.45 -34.21
CA TYR A 525 -7.23 -34.03 -34.47
C TYR A 525 -7.92 -33.78 -35.81
N THR A 526 -8.81 -32.79 -35.86
CA THR A 526 -9.61 -32.47 -37.05
C THR A 526 -9.21 -31.12 -37.61
N SER A 527 -8.90 -31.05 -38.90
CA SER A 527 -8.64 -29.78 -39.59
C SER A 527 -8.84 -29.90 -41.10
N VAL A 528 -9.03 -28.76 -41.75
CA VAL A 528 -9.02 -28.62 -43.22
C VAL A 528 -7.64 -28.21 -43.74
N ASP A 529 -6.73 -27.80 -42.86
CA ASP A 529 -5.39 -27.34 -43.23
C ASP A 529 -4.36 -28.47 -43.12
N MET A 530 -3.86 -28.93 -44.26
CA MET A 530 -2.83 -29.97 -44.34
C MET A 530 -1.56 -29.63 -43.57
N THR A 531 -1.20 -28.36 -43.45
CA THR A 531 -0.03 -27.92 -42.66
C THR A 531 -0.23 -28.27 -41.18
N SER A 532 -1.43 -28.00 -40.66
CA SER A 532 -1.82 -28.28 -39.27
C SER A 532 -1.95 -29.79 -39.01
N LEU A 533 -2.47 -30.55 -39.98
CA LEU A 533 -2.56 -32.01 -39.88
C LEU A 533 -1.17 -32.66 -39.83
N ASN A 534 -0.26 -32.22 -40.71
CA ASN A 534 1.10 -32.75 -40.79
C ASN A 534 1.90 -32.45 -39.53
N ILE A 535 1.85 -31.21 -39.00
CA ILE A 535 2.60 -30.89 -37.79
C ILE A 535 2.10 -31.68 -36.56
N VAL A 536 0.78 -31.94 -36.46
CA VAL A 536 0.22 -32.79 -35.40
C VAL A 536 0.68 -34.24 -35.55
N ALA A 537 0.68 -34.77 -36.78
CA ALA A 537 1.17 -36.12 -37.08
C ALA A 537 2.65 -36.26 -36.71
N GLU A 538 3.49 -35.34 -37.17
CA GLU A 538 4.94 -35.35 -36.93
C GLU A 538 5.29 -35.20 -35.44
N THR A 539 4.67 -34.26 -34.75
CA THR A 539 4.92 -34.04 -33.31
C THR A 539 4.47 -35.23 -32.48
N ALA A 540 3.31 -35.85 -32.78
CA ALA A 540 2.87 -37.06 -32.11
C ALA A 540 3.81 -38.26 -32.38
N GLN A 541 4.36 -38.37 -33.59
CA GLN A 541 5.34 -39.39 -33.92
C GLN A 541 6.65 -39.18 -33.14
N ARG A 542 7.20 -37.95 -33.12
CA ARG A 542 8.45 -37.64 -32.41
C ARG A 542 8.34 -37.83 -30.90
N LEU A 543 7.22 -37.39 -30.30
CA LEU A 543 7.04 -37.44 -28.84
C LEU A 543 6.67 -38.83 -28.32
N PHE A 544 5.84 -39.57 -29.06
CA PHE A 544 5.20 -40.78 -28.53
C PHE A 544 5.39 -42.02 -29.40
N SER A 545 6.19 -41.95 -30.47
CA SER A 545 6.36 -43.03 -31.45
C SER A 545 5.03 -43.53 -32.04
N ILE A 546 4.02 -42.66 -32.08
CA ILE A 546 2.72 -42.94 -32.68
C ILE A 546 2.87 -42.94 -34.19
N THR A 547 2.29 -43.92 -34.89
CA THR A 547 2.14 -43.90 -36.34
C THR A 547 0.80 -43.26 -36.71
N PRO A 548 0.76 -41.99 -37.15
CA PRO A 548 -0.49 -41.28 -37.38
C PRO A 548 -1.19 -41.75 -38.66
N ARG A 549 -2.52 -41.67 -38.71
CA ARG A 549 -3.30 -41.98 -39.92
C ARG A 549 -4.18 -40.79 -40.31
N ILE A 550 -3.88 -40.16 -41.44
CA ILE A 550 -4.69 -39.08 -42.00
C ILE A 550 -5.83 -39.69 -42.83
N VAL A 551 -7.07 -39.32 -42.54
CA VAL A 551 -8.27 -39.88 -43.17
C VAL A 551 -9.20 -38.75 -43.61
N PRO A 552 -9.70 -38.75 -44.86
CA PRO A 552 -10.68 -37.78 -45.32
C PRO A 552 -12.01 -37.96 -44.60
N GLN A 553 -12.69 -36.85 -44.32
CA GLN A 553 -14.00 -36.77 -43.70
C GLN A 553 -14.89 -35.81 -44.49
N LYS A 554 -16.20 -35.80 -44.20
CA LYS A 554 -17.18 -34.97 -44.92
C LYS A 554 -16.79 -33.48 -44.97
N ASN A 555 -16.17 -32.95 -43.91
CA ASN A 555 -15.85 -31.53 -43.75
C ASN A 555 -14.35 -31.25 -43.48
N GLY A 556 -13.44 -32.12 -43.92
CA GLY A 556 -12.00 -31.95 -43.71
C GLY A 556 -11.27 -33.28 -43.59
N PHE A 557 -10.21 -33.32 -42.79
CA PHE A 557 -9.46 -34.55 -42.52
C PHE A 557 -9.31 -34.76 -41.02
N HIS A 558 -9.23 -36.02 -40.62
CA HIS A 558 -8.83 -36.43 -39.27
C HIS A 558 -7.43 -36.99 -39.31
N VAL A 559 -6.56 -36.55 -38.40
CA VAL A 559 -5.35 -37.30 -38.03
C VAL A 559 -5.70 -38.17 -36.83
N TYR A 560 -5.82 -39.48 -37.04
CA TYR A 560 -5.92 -40.44 -35.95
C TYR A 560 -4.55 -40.70 -35.35
N LEU A 561 -4.49 -40.70 -34.01
CA LEU A 561 -3.29 -40.94 -33.22
C LEU A 561 -3.47 -42.24 -32.44
N PRO A 562 -3.26 -43.42 -33.06
CA PRO A 562 -3.44 -44.69 -32.38
C PRO A 562 -2.34 -44.94 -31.36
N SER A 563 -2.64 -45.79 -30.36
CA SER A 563 -1.63 -46.24 -29.40
C SER A 563 -0.52 -47.02 -30.12
N PRO A 564 0.78 -46.77 -29.83
CA PRO A 564 1.89 -47.52 -30.42
C PRO A 564 2.03 -48.94 -29.83
N TYR A 565 1.17 -49.29 -28.87
CA TYR A 565 1.12 -50.60 -28.23
C TYR A 565 -0.32 -51.00 -27.86
N PRO A 566 -0.61 -52.30 -27.64
CA PRO A 566 -1.90 -52.76 -27.16
C PRO A 566 -2.27 -52.15 -25.80
N LEU A 567 -3.52 -51.69 -25.67
CA LEU A 567 -4.06 -51.15 -24.42
C LEU A 567 -4.59 -52.30 -23.55
N ALA A 568 -4.35 -52.24 -22.24
CA ALA A 568 -4.76 -53.25 -21.26
C ALA A 568 -5.10 -52.57 -19.91
N GLN A 569 -5.60 -53.33 -18.93
CA GLN A 569 -5.89 -52.79 -17.60
C GLN A 569 -4.61 -52.20 -16.98
N GLY A 570 -4.65 -50.92 -16.59
CA GLY A 570 -3.50 -50.16 -16.09
C GLY A 570 -2.53 -49.64 -17.17
N ARG A 571 -2.72 -49.98 -18.44
CA ARG A 571 -1.90 -49.49 -19.57
C ARG A 571 -2.72 -48.57 -20.48
N HIS A 572 -2.56 -47.27 -20.24
CA HIS A 572 -3.27 -46.23 -20.98
C HIS A 572 -2.51 -45.72 -22.20
N HIS A 573 -3.21 -45.03 -23.10
CA HIS A 573 -2.63 -44.38 -24.27
C HIS A 573 -1.55 -43.35 -23.84
N PRO A 574 -0.41 -43.23 -24.56
CA PRO A 574 0.69 -42.33 -24.15
C PRO A 574 0.28 -40.86 -24.02
N ILE A 575 -0.56 -40.34 -24.93
CA ILE A 575 -1.14 -38.99 -24.82
C ILE A 575 -1.98 -38.82 -23.54
N ILE A 576 -2.71 -39.86 -23.09
CA ILE A 576 -3.49 -39.80 -21.85
C ILE A 576 -2.56 -39.73 -20.63
N ASN A 577 -1.50 -40.54 -20.61
CA ASN A 577 -0.48 -40.46 -19.56
C ASN A 577 0.19 -39.07 -19.53
N TRP A 578 0.43 -38.49 -20.70
CA TRP A 578 0.97 -37.14 -20.82
C TRP A 578 -0.01 -36.07 -20.30
N PHE A 579 -1.30 -36.15 -20.64
CA PHE A 579 -2.34 -35.27 -20.08
C PHE A 579 -2.39 -35.34 -18.55
N VAL A 580 -2.32 -36.55 -17.98
CA VAL A 580 -2.24 -36.76 -16.53
C VAL A 580 -0.99 -36.11 -15.94
N LYS A 581 0.18 -36.26 -16.59
CA LYS A 581 1.43 -35.61 -16.17
C LYS A 581 1.34 -34.07 -16.22
N LEU A 582 0.59 -33.53 -17.18
CA LEU A 582 0.32 -32.10 -17.31
C LEU A 582 -0.72 -31.58 -16.31
N GLY A 583 -1.37 -32.46 -15.54
CA GLY A 583 -2.42 -32.08 -14.59
C GLY A 583 -3.76 -31.72 -15.24
N ILE A 584 -3.99 -32.13 -16.49
CA ILE A 584 -5.25 -31.88 -17.20
C ILE A 584 -5.97 -33.19 -17.56
N ALA A 585 -7.29 -33.17 -17.48
CA ALA A 585 -8.11 -34.34 -17.75
C ALA A 585 -8.58 -34.40 -19.22
N PRO A 586 -8.77 -35.60 -19.79
CA PRO A 586 -9.39 -35.79 -21.09
C PRO A 586 -10.91 -35.51 -21.02
N VAL A 587 -11.28 -34.25 -21.15
CA VAL A 587 -12.66 -33.77 -20.96
C VAL A 587 -13.29 -33.25 -22.25
N ARG A 588 -14.58 -32.94 -22.20
CA ARG A 588 -15.31 -32.35 -23.32
C ARG A 588 -14.89 -30.89 -23.54
N SER A 589 -15.19 -30.35 -24.71
CA SER A 589 -14.76 -29.00 -25.13
C SER A 589 -15.12 -27.88 -24.15
N TYR A 590 -16.23 -27.99 -23.42
CA TYR A 590 -16.71 -26.97 -22.47
C TYR A 590 -16.07 -27.08 -21.07
N GLU A 591 -15.28 -28.13 -20.81
CA GLU A 591 -14.55 -28.36 -19.55
C GLU A 591 -13.04 -28.21 -19.72
N LYS A 592 -12.55 -27.99 -20.95
CA LYS A 592 -11.12 -27.87 -21.26
C LYS A 592 -10.50 -26.73 -20.44
N ILE A 593 -9.26 -26.95 -20.02
CA ILE A 593 -8.42 -25.99 -19.29
C ILE A 593 -6.98 -26.07 -19.82
N LEU A 594 -6.19 -25.04 -19.56
CA LEU A 594 -4.74 -25.04 -19.75
C LEU A 594 -4.04 -25.66 -18.52
N PRO A 595 -2.93 -26.40 -18.71
CA PRO A 595 -2.10 -26.89 -17.61
C PRO A 595 -1.39 -25.75 -16.89
N ASP A 596 -1.17 -25.91 -15.59
CA ASP A 596 -0.60 -24.86 -14.74
C ASP A 596 0.81 -24.45 -15.16
N SER A 597 1.57 -25.38 -15.73
CA SER A 597 2.92 -25.14 -16.26
C SER A 597 2.94 -24.03 -17.31
N LEU A 598 1.89 -23.86 -18.14
CA LEU A 598 1.86 -22.76 -19.12
C LEU A 598 1.85 -21.37 -18.47
N PHE A 599 1.34 -21.22 -17.25
CA PHE A 599 1.37 -19.94 -16.55
C PHE A 599 2.74 -19.58 -16.01
N THR A 600 3.66 -20.54 -15.88
CA THR A 600 5.06 -20.28 -15.55
C THR A 600 5.95 -20.11 -16.77
N ALA A 601 5.41 -20.30 -17.98
CA ALA A 601 6.19 -20.29 -19.21
C ALA A 601 6.84 -18.94 -19.54
N PRO A 602 8.06 -18.92 -20.09
CA PRO A 602 8.64 -17.77 -20.76
C PRO A 602 7.78 -17.22 -21.92
N SER A 603 7.97 -15.94 -22.24
CA SER A 603 7.13 -15.23 -23.21
C SER A 603 7.20 -15.81 -24.63
N ASP A 604 8.35 -16.31 -25.07
CA ASP A 604 8.56 -16.97 -26.37
C ASP A 604 7.79 -18.30 -26.47
N GLN A 605 7.76 -19.08 -25.40
CA GLN A 605 7.01 -20.32 -25.34
C GLN A 605 5.49 -20.10 -25.27
N ILE A 606 5.02 -19.07 -24.55
CA ILE A 606 3.61 -18.65 -24.60
C ILE A 606 3.25 -18.22 -26.03
N GLN A 607 4.11 -17.46 -26.70
CA GLN A 607 3.91 -17.04 -28.09
C GLN A 607 3.80 -18.24 -29.03
N LEU A 608 4.68 -19.23 -28.91
CA LEU A 608 4.63 -20.48 -29.70
C LEU A 608 3.33 -21.24 -29.47
N PHE A 609 2.95 -21.44 -28.20
CA PHE A 609 1.70 -22.12 -27.84
C PHE A 609 0.49 -21.39 -28.43
N LEU A 610 0.39 -20.07 -28.26
CA LEU A 610 -0.73 -19.28 -28.77
C LEU A 610 -0.75 -19.21 -30.31
N HIS A 611 0.41 -19.20 -30.98
CA HIS A 611 0.52 -19.25 -32.45
C HIS A 611 -0.16 -20.51 -33.03
N HIS A 612 0.08 -21.66 -32.40
CA HIS A 612 -0.56 -22.93 -32.78
C HIS A 612 -2.01 -23.03 -32.28
N LEU A 613 -2.31 -22.52 -31.10
CA LEU A 613 -3.69 -22.53 -30.58
C LEU A 613 -4.61 -21.71 -31.50
N TRP A 614 -4.14 -20.56 -32.01
CA TRP A 614 -4.93 -19.75 -32.93
C TRP A 614 -5.18 -20.41 -34.30
N ALA A 615 -4.38 -21.42 -34.67
CA ALA A 615 -4.62 -22.23 -35.87
C ALA A 615 -5.80 -23.20 -35.73
N THR A 616 -6.39 -23.32 -34.52
CA THR A 616 -7.55 -24.19 -34.23
C THR A 616 -8.88 -23.43 -34.27
N ASP A 617 -9.43 -23.03 -33.13
CA ASP A 617 -10.65 -22.21 -33.02
C ASP A 617 -10.38 -20.68 -33.13
N GLY A 618 -9.19 -20.29 -33.58
CA GLY A 618 -8.83 -18.89 -33.81
C GLY A 618 -9.29 -18.37 -35.17
N ASN A 619 -9.81 -17.15 -35.18
CA ASN A 619 -10.14 -16.40 -36.38
C ASN A 619 -9.15 -15.25 -36.59
N ILE A 620 -8.56 -15.19 -37.78
CA ILE A 620 -7.92 -14.02 -38.35
C ILE A 620 -8.53 -13.85 -39.73
N SER A 621 -9.26 -12.76 -39.95
CA SER A 621 -9.96 -12.52 -41.21
C SER A 621 -10.15 -11.04 -41.50
N TRP A 622 -10.45 -10.71 -42.75
CA TRP A 622 -10.84 -9.36 -43.14
C TRP A 622 -12.17 -8.96 -42.51
N LYS A 623 -12.22 -7.72 -42.03
CA LYS A 623 -13.42 -7.09 -41.51
C LYS A 623 -13.73 -5.86 -42.34
N TYR A 624 -14.87 -5.91 -43.02
CA TYR A 624 -15.40 -4.79 -43.78
C TYR A 624 -16.56 -4.18 -43.00
N LEU A 625 -16.49 -2.87 -42.76
CA LEU A 625 -17.56 -2.10 -42.15
C LEU A 625 -17.89 -0.94 -43.10
N GLN A 626 -19.17 -0.73 -43.36
CA GLN A 626 -19.63 0.34 -44.24
C GLN A 626 -19.08 1.70 -43.77
N GLY A 627 -18.47 2.45 -44.69
CA GLY A 627 -17.85 3.75 -44.39
C GLY A 627 -16.54 3.70 -43.59
N ARG A 628 -15.93 2.52 -43.39
CA ARG A 628 -14.62 2.38 -42.73
C ARG A 628 -13.63 1.61 -43.62
N LYS A 629 -12.34 1.93 -43.46
CA LYS A 629 -11.25 1.15 -44.07
C LYS A 629 -11.32 -0.30 -43.60
N ALA A 630 -10.98 -1.23 -44.49
CA ALA A 630 -10.88 -2.65 -44.17
C ALA A 630 -9.94 -2.87 -42.98
N SER A 631 -10.34 -3.71 -42.03
CA SER A 631 -9.56 -4.02 -40.83
C SER A 631 -9.48 -5.53 -40.58
N ALA A 632 -8.92 -5.93 -39.44
CA ALA A 632 -8.85 -7.33 -39.04
C ALA A 632 -9.95 -7.67 -38.01
N ALA A 633 -10.60 -8.81 -38.20
CA ALA A 633 -11.31 -9.52 -37.15
C ALA A 633 -10.36 -10.55 -36.55
N ILE A 634 -10.00 -10.39 -35.28
CA ILE A 634 -9.11 -11.29 -34.56
C ILE A 634 -9.81 -11.72 -33.26
N TYR A 635 -10.13 -13.02 -33.16
CA TYR A 635 -10.67 -13.60 -31.94
C TYR A 635 -10.36 -15.09 -31.84
N TYR A 636 -10.38 -15.64 -30.63
CA TYR A 636 -10.40 -17.09 -30.38
C TYR A 636 -11.76 -17.46 -29.80
N ALA A 637 -12.39 -18.52 -30.29
CA ALA A 637 -13.68 -18.99 -29.81
C ALA A 637 -13.51 -20.28 -29.00
N THR A 638 -14.25 -20.43 -27.91
CA THR A 638 -14.27 -21.69 -27.14
C THR A 638 -15.61 -21.85 -26.43
N THR A 639 -16.02 -23.09 -26.19
CA THR A 639 -17.18 -23.41 -25.34
C THR A 639 -16.82 -23.45 -23.85
N SER A 640 -15.54 -23.37 -23.47
CA SER A 640 -15.08 -23.37 -22.08
C SER A 640 -14.78 -21.95 -21.61
N GLU A 641 -15.58 -21.44 -20.67
CA GLU A 641 -15.36 -20.12 -20.04
C GLU A 641 -13.97 -20.05 -19.39
N ARG A 642 -13.60 -21.09 -18.64
CA ARG A 642 -12.32 -21.19 -17.94
C ARG A 642 -11.13 -21.21 -18.90
N LEU A 643 -11.22 -21.92 -20.03
CA LEU A 643 -10.18 -21.86 -21.06
C LEU A 643 -10.07 -20.44 -21.62
N GLY A 644 -11.20 -19.77 -21.84
CA GLY A 644 -11.24 -18.39 -22.30
C GLY A 644 -10.54 -17.41 -21.34
N GLU A 645 -10.81 -17.51 -20.04
CA GLU A 645 -10.15 -16.72 -19.00
C GLU A 645 -8.64 -17.01 -18.94
N GLN A 646 -8.24 -18.27 -19.05
CA GLN A 646 -6.84 -18.70 -19.04
C GLN A 646 -6.07 -18.19 -20.26
N VAL A 647 -6.65 -18.27 -21.46
CA VAL A 647 -6.07 -17.69 -22.69
C VAL A 647 -6.00 -16.17 -22.58
N GLN A 648 -7.04 -15.51 -22.04
CA GLN A 648 -7.03 -14.07 -21.79
C GLN A 648 -5.87 -13.65 -20.86
N HIS A 649 -5.60 -14.44 -19.82
CA HIS A 649 -4.49 -14.21 -18.91
C HIS A 649 -3.12 -14.40 -19.59
N LEU A 650 -2.94 -15.42 -20.43
CA LEU A 650 -1.71 -15.59 -21.21
C LEU A 650 -1.46 -14.41 -22.16
N LEU A 651 -2.52 -13.87 -22.80
CA LEU A 651 -2.42 -12.65 -23.61
C LEU A 651 -1.99 -11.44 -22.77
N LEU A 652 -2.51 -11.30 -21.53
CA LEU A 652 -2.10 -10.26 -20.59
C LEU A 652 -0.60 -10.38 -20.24
N ARG A 653 -0.06 -11.59 -20.05
CA ARG A 653 1.38 -11.79 -19.82
C ARG A 653 2.25 -11.29 -20.98
N LEU A 654 1.72 -11.30 -22.20
CA LEU A 654 2.37 -10.76 -23.39
C LEU A 654 2.06 -9.27 -23.65
N GLY A 655 1.32 -8.62 -22.76
CA GLY A 655 0.88 -7.23 -22.90
C GLY A 655 -0.17 -7.03 -23.99
N ILE A 656 -0.89 -8.07 -24.40
CA ILE A 656 -1.93 -8.04 -25.43
C ILE A 656 -3.29 -7.88 -24.75
N ALA A 657 -3.87 -6.68 -24.85
CA ALA A 657 -5.20 -6.41 -24.34
C ALA A 657 -6.26 -7.21 -25.12
N SER A 658 -7.18 -7.85 -24.41
CA SER A 658 -8.23 -8.68 -24.99
C SER A 658 -9.51 -8.64 -24.16
N THR A 659 -10.65 -8.91 -24.79
CA THR A 659 -11.95 -8.98 -24.11
C THR A 659 -12.56 -10.36 -24.27
N LEU A 660 -12.98 -10.98 -23.17
CA LEU A 660 -13.75 -12.22 -23.16
C LEU A 660 -15.25 -11.89 -23.21
N ARG A 661 -15.97 -12.39 -24.21
CA ARG A 661 -17.41 -12.14 -24.38
C ARG A 661 -18.17 -13.43 -24.52
N ARG A 662 -19.27 -13.56 -23.76
CA ARG A 662 -20.25 -14.64 -23.93
C ARG A 662 -21.13 -14.35 -25.15
N VAL A 663 -21.17 -15.29 -26.09
CA VAL A 663 -21.93 -15.24 -27.35
C VAL A 663 -23.00 -16.35 -27.30
N PRO A 664 -24.29 -16.00 -27.17
CA PRO A 664 -25.38 -16.97 -27.20
C PRO A 664 -25.45 -17.70 -28.55
N GLN A 665 -25.78 -18.99 -28.54
CA GLN A 665 -25.89 -19.85 -29.74
C GLN A 665 -27.31 -20.48 -29.86
N GLY A 666 -28.34 -19.71 -29.52
CA GLY A 666 -29.73 -20.20 -29.50
C GLY A 666 -29.92 -21.36 -28.52
N MET A 667 -30.31 -22.53 -29.03
CA MET A 667 -30.49 -23.77 -28.24
C MET A 667 -29.17 -24.47 -27.87
N HIS A 668 -28.04 -24.06 -28.45
CA HIS A 668 -26.73 -24.64 -28.15
C HIS A 668 -26.05 -23.92 -26.99
N ARG A 669 -25.04 -24.58 -26.40
CA ARG A 669 -24.19 -23.97 -25.36
C ARG A 669 -23.60 -22.65 -25.87
N PRO A 670 -23.48 -21.62 -25.01
CA PRO A 670 -22.87 -20.37 -25.40
C PRO A 670 -21.39 -20.58 -25.75
N ASN A 671 -20.91 -19.78 -26.70
CA ASN A 671 -19.48 -19.66 -26.98
C ASN A 671 -18.90 -18.46 -26.23
N TYR A 672 -17.61 -18.51 -25.97
CA TYR A 672 -16.84 -17.45 -25.35
C TYR A 672 -15.77 -17.00 -26.33
N HIS A 673 -15.84 -15.72 -26.72
CA HIS A 673 -14.94 -15.14 -27.71
C HIS A 673 -13.91 -14.25 -27.00
N ILE A 674 -12.63 -14.61 -27.10
CA ILE A 674 -11.50 -13.76 -26.72
C ILE A 674 -11.18 -12.87 -27.91
N ALA A 675 -11.68 -11.64 -27.91
CA ALA A 675 -11.52 -10.70 -29.02
C ALA A 675 -10.33 -9.77 -28.80
N ILE A 676 -9.56 -9.54 -29.86
CA ILE A 676 -8.42 -8.62 -29.89
C ILE A 676 -8.80 -7.42 -30.75
N GLN A 677 -8.85 -6.26 -30.10
CA GLN A 677 -9.41 -5.03 -30.68
C GLN A 677 -8.43 -3.87 -30.54
N GLY A 678 -8.58 -2.88 -31.43
CA GLY A 678 -7.70 -1.73 -31.50
C GLY A 678 -6.48 -2.00 -32.38
N LYS A 679 -6.15 -1.03 -33.23
CA LYS A 679 -5.08 -1.14 -34.23
C LYS A 679 -3.78 -1.62 -33.63
N ASP A 680 -3.29 -0.95 -32.58
CA ASP A 680 -1.95 -1.19 -32.04
C ASP A 680 -1.86 -2.56 -31.35
N THR A 681 -2.93 -3.00 -30.69
CA THR A 681 -2.99 -4.33 -30.07
C THR A 681 -3.12 -5.43 -31.13
N GLN A 682 -3.90 -5.21 -32.19
CA GLN A 682 -4.00 -6.15 -33.31
C GLN A 682 -2.67 -6.28 -34.07
N LEU A 683 -1.97 -5.17 -34.33
CA LEU A 683 -0.64 -5.20 -34.95
C LEU A 683 0.37 -5.96 -34.07
N ARG A 684 0.39 -5.69 -32.76
CA ARG A 684 1.25 -6.44 -31.82
C ARG A 684 0.95 -7.93 -31.83
N PHE A 685 -0.33 -8.32 -31.83
CA PHE A 685 -0.73 -9.72 -31.91
C PHE A 685 -0.25 -10.36 -33.23
N LEU A 686 -0.52 -9.72 -34.36
CA LEU A 686 -0.20 -10.26 -35.69
C LEU A 686 1.31 -10.38 -35.91
N MET A 687 2.10 -9.42 -35.41
CA MET A 687 3.55 -9.42 -35.58
C MET A 687 4.27 -10.38 -34.62
N ARG A 688 3.78 -10.55 -33.40
CA ARG A 688 4.45 -11.39 -32.38
C ARG A 688 3.99 -12.84 -32.39
N MET A 689 2.71 -13.07 -32.65
CA MET A 689 2.11 -14.41 -32.56
C MET A 689 1.53 -14.85 -33.89
N GLY A 690 0.69 -14.06 -34.53
CA GLY A 690 0.02 -14.47 -35.76
C GLY A 690 -0.79 -15.77 -35.60
N SER A 691 -0.73 -16.67 -36.58
CA SER A 691 -1.37 -18.00 -36.53
C SER A 691 -0.63 -18.96 -37.45
N PHE A 692 -0.45 -20.19 -37.00
CA PHE A 692 0.15 -21.25 -37.80
C PHE A 692 -0.75 -21.65 -38.98
N GLY A 693 -0.13 -22.18 -40.04
CA GLY A 693 -0.84 -22.78 -41.15
C GLY A 693 -1.48 -21.77 -42.11
N SER A 694 -2.52 -22.21 -42.82
CA SER A 694 -3.15 -21.44 -43.91
C SER A 694 -3.66 -20.05 -43.49
N ARG A 695 -4.12 -19.91 -42.23
CA ARG A 695 -4.62 -18.63 -41.68
C ARG A 695 -3.53 -17.58 -41.52
N GLY A 696 -2.28 -17.99 -41.40
CA GLY A 696 -1.14 -17.07 -41.32
C GLY A 696 -0.88 -16.30 -42.61
N LYS A 697 -1.33 -16.81 -43.77
CA LYS A 697 -1.01 -16.25 -45.09
C LYS A 697 -1.52 -14.82 -45.30
N ILE A 698 -2.65 -14.46 -44.69
CA ILE A 698 -3.26 -13.12 -44.85
C ILE A 698 -2.66 -12.07 -43.91
N ILE A 699 -1.79 -12.46 -42.97
CA ILE A 699 -1.27 -11.57 -41.93
C ILE A 699 -0.48 -10.38 -42.49
N PRO A 700 0.45 -10.56 -43.47
CA PRO A 700 1.18 -9.42 -44.04
C PRO A 700 0.26 -8.35 -44.65
N ASP A 701 -0.83 -8.79 -45.28
CA ASP A 701 -1.80 -7.90 -45.92
C ASP A 701 -2.64 -7.16 -44.87
N LEU A 702 -3.08 -7.87 -43.83
CA LEU A 702 -3.79 -7.27 -42.70
C LEU A 702 -2.92 -6.27 -41.94
N CYS A 703 -1.63 -6.56 -41.74
CA CYS A 703 -0.69 -5.62 -41.13
C CYS A 703 -0.60 -4.32 -41.94
N ARG A 704 -0.44 -4.43 -43.27
CA ARG A 704 -0.43 -3.27 -44.18
C ARG A 704 -1.72 -2.47 -44.11
N ALA A 705 -2.88 -3.14 -44.12
CA ALA A 705 -4.17 -2.47 -44.01
C ALA A 705 -4.36 -1.77 -42.65
N LEU A 706 -4.03 -2.44 -41.54
CA LEU A 706 -4.15 -1.88 -40.19
C LEU A 706 -3.24 -0.65 -40.00
N GLN A 707 -2.04 -0.64 -40.60
CA GLN A 707 -1.15 0.53 -40.56
C GLN A 707 -1.79 1.78 -41.16
N GLN A 708 -2.66 1.63 -42.17
CA GLN A 708 -3.37 2.73 -42.83
C GLN A 708 -4.61 3.24 -42.06
N ILE A 709 -5.02 2.55 -40.99
CA ILE A 709 -6.14 2.95 -40.14
C ILE A 709 -5.67 3.97 -39.11
N THR A 710 -6.42 5.05 -38.91
CA THR A 710 -6.19 5.96 -37.78
C THR A 710 -6.66 5.26 -36.49
N PRO A 711 -5.79 5.11 -35.46
CA PRO A 711 -6.18 4.46 -34.21
C PRO A 711 -7.42 5.11 -33.58
N ASN A 712 -8.31 4.29 -33.03
CA ASN A 712 -9.43 4.80 -32.23
C ASN A 712 -8.88 5.24 -30.84
N PRO A 713 -9.04 6.51 -30.43
CA PRO A 713 -8.51 7.00 -29.16
C PRO A 713 -9.19 6.39 -27.92
N ASN A 714 -10.29 5.65 -28.09
CA ASN A 714 -11.07 5.09 -26.98
C ASN A 714 -10.56 3.74 -26.44
N THR A 715 -9.54 3.12 -27.06
CA THR A 715 -8.90 1.89 -26.56
C THR A 715 -7.77 2.21 -25.58
N ASP A 716 -7.76 1.58 -24.40
CA ASP A 716 -6.83 1.91 -23.28
C ASP A 716 -6.89 3.41 -22.91
N SER A 717 -8.10 3.84 -22.53
CA SER A 717 -8.40 5.24 -22.24
C SER A 717 -8.58 5.49 -20.74
N ILE A 718 -8.09 6.65 -20.30
CA ILE A 718 -8.24 7.16 -18.94
C ILE A 718 -9.68 7.70 -18.79
N PRO A 719 -10.36 7.42 -17.66
CA PRO A 719 -11.71 7.89 -17.39
C PRO A 719 -11.85 9.41 -17.59
N LYS A 720 -13.03 9.84 -18.05
CA LYS A 720 -13.32 11.26 -18.36
C LYS A 720 -13.21 12.16 -17.14
N GLU A 721 -13.37 11.58 -15.95
CA GLU A 721 -13.26 12.21 -14.65
C GLU A 721 -11.86 12.82 -14.44
N ALA A 722 -10.83 12.31 -15.12
CA ALA A 722 -9.48 12.86 -15.06
C ALA A 722 -9.39 14.32 -15.53
N TRP A 723 -10.30 14.77 -16.41
CA TRP A 723 -10.38 16.18 -16.80
C TRP A 723 -10.61 17.10 -15.59
N ARG A 724 -11.53 16.73 -14.71
CA ARG A 724 -11.91 17.52 -13.54
C ARG A 724 -10.96 17.29 -12.36
N ILE A 725 -10.52 16.04 -12.16
CA ILE A 725 -9.72 15.67 -10.98
C ILE A 725 -8.27 16.14 -11.11
N PHE A 726 -7.67 15.98 -12.30
CA PHE A 726 -6.24 16.19 -12.47
C PHE A 726 -5.89 17.32 -13.44
N ILE A 727 -6.65 17.49 -14.54
CA ILE A 727 -6.27 18.44 -15.61
C ILE A 727 -6.73 19.87 -15.27
N GLU A 728 -7.96 20.05 -14.81
CA GLU A 728 -8.55 21.36 -14.48
C GLU A 728 -7.79 22.11 -13.38
N PRO A 729 -7.42 21.50 -12.23
CA PRO A 729 -6.65 22.19 -11.19
C PRO A 729 -5.26 22.65 -11.69
N GLU A 730 -4.59 21.81 -12.49
CA GLU A 730 -3.26 22.15 -13.03
C GLU A 730 -3.33 23.26 -14.08
N LYS A 731 -4.38 23.23 -14.91
CA LYS A 731 -4.67 24.29 -15.87
C LYS A 731 -4.94 25.62 -15.15
N GLU A 732 -5.69 25.60 -14.05
CA GLU A 732 -5.96 26.80 -13.24
C GLU A 732 -4.69 27.33 -12.57
N ARG A 733 -3.86 26.45 -12.01
CA ARG A 733 -2.57 26.82 -11.40
C ARG A 733 -1.63 27.55 -12.37
N LEU A 734 -1.63 27.16 -13.65
CA LEU A 734 -0.81 27.79 -14.69
C LEU A 734 -1.49 29.00 -15.35
N GLY A 735 -2.71 29.35 -14.96
CA GLY A 735 -3.45 30.48 -15.52
C GLY A 735 -3.86 30.32 -16.99
N ILE A 736 -3.74 29.12 -17.57
CA ILE A 736 -4.02 28.91 -18.99
C ILE A 736 -5.52 28.70 -19.25
N GLY A 737 -6.01 29.22 -20.37
CA GLY A 737 -7.39 29.03 -20.80
C GLY A 737 -7.64 27.64 -21.40
N TRP A 738 -8.88 27.13 -21.37
CA TRP A 738 -9.22 25.87 -22.04
C TRP A 738 -8.96 25.89 -23.56
N ARG A 739 -9.09 27.05 -24.21
CA ARG A 739 -8.76 27.25 -25.63
C ARG A 739 -7.26 27.12 -25.89
N GLU A 740 -6.46 27.72 -25.01
CA GLU A 740 -5.00 27.67 -25.07
C GLU A 740 -4.49 26.25 -24.84
N LEU A 741 -4.98 25.56 -23.80
CA LEU A 741 -4.67 24.16 -23.56
C LEU A 741 -5.07 23.28 -24.75
N SER A 742 -6.26 23.49 -25.33
CA SER A 742 -6.73 22.74 -26.51
C SER A 742 -5.80 22.95 -27.71
N SER A 743 -5.35 24.18 -27.93
CA SER A 743 -4.35 24.52 -28.96
C SER A 743 -3.02 23.79 -28.72
N ALA A 744 -2.51 23.84 -27.48
CA ALA A 744 -1.25 23.19 -27.09
C ALA A 744 -1.29 21.67 -27.29
N ILE A 745 -2.42 21.02 -27.01
CA ILE A 745 -2.59 19.57 -27.23
C ILE A 745 -3.05 19.20 -28.64
N GLN A 746 -3.03 20.17 -29.58
CA GLN A 746 -3.42 20.00 -30.98
C GLN A 746 -4.82 19.39 -31.15
N THR A 747 -5.80 19.91 -30.39
CA THR A 747 -7.20 19.47 -30.48
C THR A 747 -8.11 20.70 -30.61
N ALA A 748 -9.14 20.63 -31.46
CA ALA A 748 -10.13 21.71 -31.55
C ALA A 748 -10.87 21.87 -30.21
N TYR A 749 -11.04 23.11 -29.75
CA TYR A 749 -11.82 23.39 -28.55
C TYR A 749 -13.32 23.25 -28.87
N CYS A 750 -14.00 22.29 -28.23
CA CYS A 750 -15.42 21.99 -28.45
C CYS A 750 -16.29 22.29 -27.22
N GLY A 751 -15.90 23.25 -26.39
CA GLY A 751 -16.64 23.63 -25.18
C GLY A 751 -16.82 22.47 -24.19
N SER A 752 -18.03 22.32 -23.65
CA SER A 752 -18.34 21.30 -22.62
C SER A 752 -18.22 19.85 -23.11
N THR A 753 -18.14 19.62 -24.42
CA THR A 753 -17.95 18.29 -25.02
C THR A 753 -16.59 17.69 -24.64
N LEU A 754 -15.59 18.53 -24.38
CA LEU A 754 -14.25 18.12 -23.95
C LEU A 754 -14.33 17.18 -22.73
N PHE A 755 -15.10 17.57 -21.72
CA PHE A 755 -15.26 16.89 -20.43
C PHE A 755 -16.08 15.60 -20.50
N LYS A 756 -16.78 15.36 -21.61
CA LYS A 756 -17.58 14.15 -21.81
C LYS A 756 -16.76 13.01 -22.42
N THR A 757 -15.54 13.28 -22.88
CA THR A 757 -14.69 12.32 -23.60
C THR A 757 -13.62 11.70 -22.70
N ARG A 758 -13.39 10.39 -22.88
CA ARG A 758 -12.23 9.70 -22.29
C ARG A 758 -10.94 10.18 -22.94
N LEU A 759 -9.82 10.02 -22.23
CA LEU A 759 -8.51 10.44 -22.70
C LEU A 759 -7.70 9.23 -23.18
N SER A 760 -7.27 9.22 -24.44
CA SER A 760 -6.25 8.26 -24.86
C SER A 760 -4.93 8.56 -24.14
N ARG A 761 -4.05 7.57 -23.97
CA ARG A 761 -2.72 7.82 -23.42
C ARG A 761 -1.93 8.86 -24.19
N SER A 762 -1.95 8.80 -25.52
CA SER A 762 -1.28 9.80 -26.37
C SER A 762 -1.82 11.22 -26.17
N ARG A 763 -3.13 11.36 -25.91
CA ARG A 763 -3.73 12.65 -25.57
C ARG A 763 -3.33 13.08 -24.17
N MET A 764 -3.33 12.16 -23.21
CA MET A 764 -2.87 12.43 -21.86
C MET A 764 -1.39 12.85 -21.81
N THR A 765 -0.52 12.23 -22.61
CA THR A 765 0.89 12.63 -22.74
C THR A 765 1.00 14.06 -23.24
N ARG A 766 0.29 14.43 -24.31
CA ARG A 766 0.26 15.82 -24.80
C ARG A 766 -0.27 16.80 -23.76
N VAL A 767 -1.30 16.42 -23.00
CA VAL A 767 -1.82 17.24 -21.88
C VAL A 767 -0.75 17.41 -20.80
N ALA A 768 -0.04 16.34 -20.43
CA ALA A 768 1.02 16.37 -19.43
C ALA A 768 2.22 17.20 -19.88
N GLU A 769 2.59 17.14 -21.16
CA GLU A 769 3.64 17.98 -21.78
C GLU A 769 3.22 19.45 -21.80
N ALA A 770 1.98 19.76 -22.19
CA ALA A 770 1.47 21.13 -22.22
C ALA A 770 1.38 21.76 -20.82
N LEU A 771 1.02 20.97 -19.80
CA LEU A 771 0.91 21.42 -18.42
C LEU A 771 2.20 21.24 -17.60
N GLN A 772 3.24 20.59 -18.16
CA GLN A 772 4.53 20.33 -17.51
C GLN A 772 4.44 19.72 -16.11
N THR A 773 3.48 18.81 -15.88
CA THR A 773 3.16 18.30 -14.54
C THR A 773 3.42 16.81 -14.38
N SER A 774 4.22 16.47 -13.36
CA SER A 774 4.55 15.09 -13.02
C SER A 774 3.33 14.19 -12.72
N PRO A 775 2.26 14.64 -12.02
CA PRO A 775 1.04 13.85 -11.83
C PRO A 775 0.36 13.37 -13.12
N LEU A 776 0.30 14.22 -14.15
CA LEU A 776 -0.35 13.88 -15.42
C LEU A 776 0.52 12.92 -16.25
N SER A 777 1.83 13.10 -16.20
CA SER A 777 2.79 12.16 -16.82
C SER A 777 2.68 10.76 -16.23
N ARG A 778 2.50 10.65 -14.90
CA ARG A 778 2.27 9.36 -14.21
C ARG A 778 1.03 8.65 -14.74
N LEU A 779 -0.09 9.35 -14.88
CA LEU A 779 -1.33 8.76 -15.43
C LEU A 779 -1.15 8.28 -16.88
N ALA A 780 -0.47 9.07 -17.71
CA ALA A 780 -0.20 8.73 -19.11
C ALA A 780 0.68 7.47 -19.26
N GLN A 781 1.74 7.38 -18.46
CA GLN A 781 2.77 6.34 -18.53
C GLN A 781 2.48 5.11 -17.64
N SER A 782 1.38 5.13 -16.89
CA SER A 782 1.01 4.07 -15.95
C SER A 782 0.90 2.66 -16.55
N ASP A 783 1.14 1.66 -15.69
CA ASP A 783 1.00 0.23 -16.01
C ASP A 783 -0.42 -0.30 -15.83
N ILE A 784 -1.38 0.59 -15.55
CA ILE A 784 -2.78 0.24 -15.25
C ILE A 784 -3.71 0.57 -16.39
N TYR A 785 -4.67 -0.31 -16.65
CA TYR A 785 -5.80 -0.17 -17.54
C TYR A 785 -7.07 0.08 -16.72
N TRP A 786 -7.88 1.04 -17.14
CA TRP A 786 -9.15 1.38 -16.50
C TRP A 786 -10.30 0.62 -17.15
N ASP A 787 -10.77 -0.45 -16.49
CA ASP A 787 -11.84 -1.29 -17.01
C ASP A 787 -13.18 -0.99 -16.34
N GLU A 788 -14.25 -0.94 -17.13
CA GLU A 788 -15.57 -0.53 -16.67
C GLU A 788 -16.32 -1.69 -16.00
N ILE A 789 -16.90 -1.46 -14.83
CA ILE A 789 -17.78 -2.41 -14.16
C ILE A 789 -19.09 -2.54 -14.97
N ILE A 790 -19.42 -3.76 -15.38
CA ILE A 790 -20.66 -4.07 -16.11
C ILE A 790 -21.72 -4.72 -15.23
N SER A 791 -21.31 -5.41 -14.16
CA SER A 791 -22.21 -6.01 -13.18
C SER A 791 -21.53 -6.17 -11.82
N ILE A 792 -22.32 -6.03 -10.76
CA ILE A 792 -22.00 -6.42 -9.38
C ILE A 792 -23.18 -7.27 -8.91
N VAL A 793 -22.92 -8.52 -8.52
CA VAL A 793 -23.97 -9.47 -8.14
C VAL A 793 -23.66 -10.03 -6.75
N PRO A 794 -24.59 -9.99 -5.79
CA PRO A 794 -24.39 -10.65 -4.50
C PRO A 794 -24.28 -12.16 -4.70
N LEU A 795 -23.31 -12.75 -4.00
CA LEU A 795 -23.14 -14.18 -3.85
C LEU A 795 -23.52 -14.59 -2.41
N GLY A 796 -23.34 -15.88 -2.11
CA GLY A 796 -23.53 -16.41 -0.77
C GLY A 796 -22.39 -16.06 0.19
N ASP A 797 -22.54 -16.58 1.41
CA ASP A 797 -21.53 -16.50 2.45
C ASP A 797 -20.47 -17.59 2.25
N GLU A 798 -19.20 -17.19 2.13
CA GLU A 798 -18.08 -18.11 2.00
C GLU A 798 -16.93 -17.70 2.92
N GLU A 799 -16.00 -18.63 3.17
CA GLU A 799 -14.75 -18.31 3.85
C GLU A 799 -13.91 -17.34 2.99
N VAL A 800 -13.57 -16.19 3.57
CA VAL A 800 -12.82 -15.13 2.89
C VAL A 800 -11.42 -14.96 3.44
N PHE A 801 -10.52 -14.44 2.61
CA PHE A 801 -9.09 -14.36 2.89
C PHE A 801 -8.57 -12.95 2.64
N ASP A 802 -7.48 -12.61 3.33
CA ASP A 802 -6.73 -11.39 3.09
C ASP A 802 -5.22 -11.67 3.17
N ALA A 803 -4.43 -10.80 2.54
CA ALA A 803 -2.98 -10.88 2.49
C ALA A 803 -2.34 -9.59 3.00
N THR A 804 -1.15 -9.71 3.59
CA THR A 804 -0.35 -8.59 4.06
C THR A 804 0.85 -8.42 3.14
N VAL A 805 0.97 -7.23 2.56
CA VAL A 805 2.07 -6.75 1.72
C VAL A 805 2.65 -5.50 2.38
N PRO A 806 3.86 -5.56 2.94
CA PRO A 806 4.51 -4.40 3.54
C PRO A 806 4.80 -3.28 2.51
N GLY A 807 4.65 -2.03 2.93
CA GLY A 807 5.05 -0.84 2.17
C GLY A 807 3.95 -0.30 1.23
N THR A 808 3.58 -1.06 0.21
CA THR A 808 2.58 -0.62 -0.79
C THR A 808 1.14 -0.97 -0.43
N HIS A 809 0.96 -1.96 0.44
CA HIS A 809 -0.33 -2.44 0.94
C HIS A 809 -1.32 -2.90 -0.13
N ASN A 810 -0.85 -3.32 -1.30
CA ASN A 810 -1.70 -3.80 -2.37
C ASN A 810 -1.02 -4.91 -3.18
N PHE A 811 -1.80 -5.68 -3.92
CA PHE A 811 -1.31 -6.75 -4.79
C PHE A 811 -2.28 -7.00 -5.95
N ILE A 812 -1.88 -7.88 -6.87
CA ILE A 812 -2.72 -8.30 -8.00
C ILE A 812 -3.40 -9.64 -7.69
N ALA A 813 -4.72 -9.68 -7.86
CA ALA A 813 -5.55 -10.85 -7.60
C ALA A 813 -6.62 -10.96 -8.71
N ASN A 814 -6.75 -12.11 -9.37
CA ASN A 814 -7.59 -12.30 -10.57
C ASN A 814 -7.43 -11.20 -11.63
N ASP A 815 -6.21 -10.68 -11.81
CA ASP A 815 -5.91 -9.56 -12.70
C ASP A 815 -6.59 -8.23 -12.30
N PHE A 816 -6.95 -8.06 -11.02
CA PHE A 816 -7.37 -6.78 -10.41
C PHE A 816 -6.32 -6.29 -9.43
N ILE A 817 -6.24 -4.96 -9.27
CA ILE A 817 -5.42 -4.32 -8.23
C ILE A 817 -6.26 -4.15 -6.96
N VAL A 818 -5.84 -4.80 -5.87
CA VAL A 818 -6.58 -4.95 -4.59
C VAL A 818 -5.71 -4.50 -3.40
N HIS A 819 -6.31 -4.02 -2.31
CA HIS A 819 -5.59 -3.46 -1.15
C HIS A 819 -5.82 -4.24 0.16
N ASN A 820 -4.82 -4.24 1.05
CA ASN A 820 -4.78 -4.95 2.33
C ASN A 820 -5.59 -4.24 3.45
N SER A 821 -5.83 -4.93 4.58
CA SER A 821 -6.53 -4.40 5.76
C SER A 821 -5.71 -3.48 6.72
N ILE A 822 -6.42 -2.61 7.47
CA ILE A 822 -5.92 -1.53 8.39
C ILE A 822 -5.22 -2.05 9.68
N GLU A 823 -5.56 -3.25 10.15
CA GLU A 823 -5.29 -3.77 11.52
C GLU A 823 -3.80 -3.84 11.93
N GLN A 824 -2.86 -3.60 11.03
CA GLN A 824 -1.48 -4.02 11.22
C GLN A 824 -0.70 -3.16 12.24
N ASP A 825 -0.93 -1.86 12.33
CA ASP A 825 -0.01 -0.95 13.06
C ASP A 825 -0.19 -0.90 14.59
N ALA A 826 -1.32 -1.38 15.13
CA ALA A 826 -1.53 -1.50 16.57
C ALA A 826 -0.73 -2.65 17.20
N ASP A 827 -0.24 -2.47 18.42
CA ASP A 827 0.44 -3.52 19.18
C ASP A 827 -0.55 -4.33 20.02
N VAL A 828 -1.53 -3.64 20.59
CA VAL A 828 -2.61 -4.23 21.38
C VAL A 828 -3.96 -3.74 20.85
N VAL A 829 -4.94 -4.65 20.77
CA VAL A 829 -6.32 -4.34 20.43
C VAL A 829 -7.25 -4.92 21.48
N MET A 830 -8.04 -4.03 22.09
CA MET A 830 -9.06 -4.35 23.09
C MET A 830 -10.45 -4.01 22.57
N PHE A 831 -11.43 -4.85 22.91
CA PHE A 831 -12.85 -4.58 22.66
C PHE A 831 -13.64 -4.51 23.95
N ILE A 832 -14.70 -3.70 23.96
CA ILE A 832 -15.73 -3.76 25.00
C ILE A 832 -16.95 -4.47 24.44
N TYR A 833 -17.38 -5.53 25.13
CA TYR A 833 -18.64 -6.23 24.87
C TYR A 833 -19.50 -6.22 26.14
N ARG A 834 -20.80 -5.93 26.00
CA ARG A 834 -21.77 -5.91 27.08
C ARG A 834 -22.97 -6.75 26.67
N GLU A 835 -23.15 -7.89 27.32
CA GLU A 835 -24.22 -8.83 26.99
C GLU A 835 -25.60 -8.22 27.27
N ASP A 836 -25.72 -7.44 28.35
CA ASP A 836 -26.94 -6.74 28.76
C ASP A 836 -27.41 -5.65 27.81
N LYS A 837 -26.54 -5.19 26.89
CA LYS A 837 -26.93 -4.31 25.77
C LYS A 837 -27.22 -5.08 24.49
N ALA A 838 -26.83 -6.35 24.41
CA ALA A 838 -27.07 -7.22 23.25
C ALA A 838 -28.31 -8.12 23.41
N ARG A 839 -28.71 -8.43 24.65
CA ARG A 839 -29.81 -9.34 25.00
C ARG A 839 -30.62 -8.76 26.17
N GLU A 840 -31.94 -8.66 26.00
CA GLU A 840 -32.84 -8.07 27.00
C GLU A 840 -33.01 -8.94 28.27
N ASN A 841 -32.89 -10.27 28.14
CA ASN A 841 -33.04 -11.24 29.25
C ASN A 841 -31.71 -11.93 29.57
N THR A 842 -30.76 -11.22 30.18
CA THR A 842 -29.50 -11.79 30.68
C THR A 842 -29.34 -11.56 32.19
N ASP A 843 -28.75 -12.54 32.86
CA ASP A 843 -28.38 -12.47 34.27
C ASP A 843 -27.11 -11.63 34.50
N ARG A 844 -26.37 -11.31 33.43
CA ARG A 844 -25.11 -10.55 33.46
C ARG A 844 -25.31 -9.04 33.31
N LYS A 845 -26.24 -8.46 34.07
CA LYS A 845 -26.50 -7.01 34.04
C LYS A 845 -25.28 -6.21 34.49
N ASN A 846 -24.97 -5.14 33.77
CA ASN A 846 -23.84 -4.24 34.04
C ASN A 846 -22.46 -4.90 34.01
N ILE A 847 -22.32 -6.12 33.47
CA ILE A 847 -21.01 -6.76 33.29
C ILE A 847 -20.50 -6.51 31.88
N ALA A 848 -19.29 -5.97 31.78
CA ALA A 848 -18.60 -5.73 30.53
C ALA A 848 -17.40 -6.67 30.38
N GLU A 849 -17.33 -7.36 29.26
CA GLU A 849 -16.16 -8.13 28.86
C GLU A 849 -15.19 -7.22 28.10
N ILE A 850 -14.00 -7.01 28.66
CA ILE A 850 -12.86 -6.38 28.01
C ILE A 850 -12.04 -7.47 27.34
N ARG A 851 -12.04 -7.51 26.01
CA ARG A 851 -11.47 -8.59 25.22
C ARG A 851 -10.19 -8.13 24.52
N VAL A 852 -9.05 -8.66 24.94
CA VAL A 852 -7.75 -8.45 24.29
C VAL A 852 -7.65 -9.45 23.13
N GLU A 853 -7.99 -9.04 21.92
CA GLU A 853 -8.02 -9.93 20.73
C GLU A 853 -6.71 -9.86 19.91
N LYS A 854 -5.87 -8.84 20.13
CA LYS A 854 -4.50 -8.76 19.57
C LYS A 854 -3.54 -8.28 20.64
N HIS A 855 -2.40 -8.95 20.77
CA HIS A 855 -1.29 -8.53 21.62
C HIS A 855 0.02 -9.00 20.97
N ARG A 856 0.90 -8.09 20.54
CA ARG A 856 2.14 -8.45 19.83
C ARG A 856 3.19 -9.15 20.70
N ASN A 857 3.27 -8.77 21.97
CA ASN A 857 4.35 -9.17 22.88
C ASN A 857 3.85 -9.92 24.14
N GLY A 858 2.69 -10.57 24.07
CA GLY A 858 1.99 -11.07 25.27
C GLY A 858 0.68 -11.81 24.92
N PRO A 859 -0.05 -12.30 25.93
CA PRO A 859 -1.23 -13.14 25.74
C PRO A 859 -2.46 -12.34 25.29
N THR A 860 -3.39 -13.04 24.62
CA THR A 860 -4.76 -12.57 24.39
C THR A 860 -5.71 -13.18 25.42
N GLY A 861 -6.84 -12.55 25.68
CA GLY A 861 -7.74 -13.01 26.75
C GLY A 861 -8.97 -12.12 26.92
N LYS A 862 -9.79 -12.45 27.91
CA LYS A 862 -10.96 -11.67 28.31
C LYS A 862 -10.91 -11.37 29.81
N VAL A 863 -11.35 -10.17 30.17
CA VAL A 863 -11.44 -9.67 31.55
C VAL A 863 -12.86 -9.16 31.76
N GLU A 864 -13.39 -9.34 32.96
CA GLU A 864 -14.74 -8.91 33.31
C GLU A 864 -14.66 -7.72 34.26
N LEU A 865 -15.32 -6.63 33.90
CA LEU A 865 -15.44 -5.42 34.72
C LEU A 865 -16.92 -5.10 34.96
N TYR A 866 -17.22 -4.49 36.10
CA TYR A 866 -18.54 -3.95 36.39
C TYR A 866 -18.65 -2.52 35.85
N PHE A 867 -19.70 -2.25 35.06
CA PHE A 867 -20.01 -0.91 34.56
C PHE A 867 -21.11 -0.26 35.41
N HIS A 868 -20.75 0.80 36.12
CA HIS A 868 -21.67 1.55 36.98
C HIS A 868 -22.39 2.63 36.16
N GLU A 869 -23.66 2.40 35.81
CA GLU A 869 -24.39 3.28 34.87
C GLU A 869 -24.58 4.72 35.40
N GLU A 870 -24.87 4.89 36.70
CA GLU A 870 -25.13 6.21 37.32
C GLU A 870 -23.89 7.13 37.27
N THR A 871 -22.70 6.58 37.47
CA THR A 871 -21.44 7.33 37.48
C THR A 871 -20.74 7.29 36.12
N ALA A 872 -21.25 6.49 35.18
CA ALA A 872 -20.65 6.17 33.89
C ALA A 872 -19.16 5.77 34.01
N SER A 873 -18.84 4.82 34.89
CA SER A 873 -17.47 4.35 35.17
C SER A 873 -17.36 2.84 35.35
N PHE A 874 -16.14 2.29 35.29
CA PHE A 874 -15.83 0.87 35.46
C PHE A 874 -15.20 0.57 36.82
N ARG A 875 -15.47 -0.63 37.35
CA ARG A 875 -14.88 -1.18 38.58
C ARG A 875 -14.43 -2.62 38.38
N SER A 876 -13.37 -3.03 39.07
CA SER A 876 -12.98 -4.44 39.17
C SER A 876 -14.06 -5.24 39.90
N ILE A 877 -14.30 -6.47 39.46
CA ILE A 877 -15.21 -7.41 40.14
C ILE A 877 -14.41 -8.12 41.23
N ALA A 878 -14.93 -8.16 42.47
CA ALA A 878 -14.31 -8.93 43.53
C ALA A 878 -14.39 -10.44 43.20
N LYS A 879 -13.24 -11.10 43.06
CA LYS A 879 -13.18 -12.56 42.93
C LYS A 879 -13.28 -13.15 44.34
N HIS A 880 -14.35 -13.90 44.63
CA HIS A 880 -14.34 -14.79 45.78
C HIS A 880 -13.26 -15.84 45.55
N PHE A 881 -12.17 -15.77 46.30
CA PHE A 881 -11.21 -16.87 46.41
C PHE A 881 -11.94 -18.03 47.12
N GLU A 882 -12.25 -19.10 46.40
CA GLU A 882 -12.43 -20.40 47.04
C GLU A 882 -11.04 -20.86 47.51
N GLU A 883 -10.88 -20.99 48.83
CA GLU A 883 -9.68 -21.60 49.42
C GLU A 883 -9.52 -23.04 48.90
N PRO A 884 -8.30 -23.46 48.54
CA PRO A 884 -8.06 -24.84 48.09
C PRO A 884 -8.22 -25.80 49.28
N LEU A 885 -9.12 -26.77 49.14
CA LEU A 885 -9.24 -27.96 50.00
C LEU A 885 -8.01 -28.88 49.87
#